data_AF-A0A7W0HD49-F1
#
_entry.id   AF-A0A7W0HD49-F1
#
_cell.length_a   1.000
_cell.length_b   1.000
_cell.length_c   1.000
_cell.angle_alpha   90.00
_cell.angle_beta   90.00
_cell.angle_gamma   90.00
#
_symmetry.space_group_name_H-M   'P 1'
#
loop_
_entity.id
_entity.type
_entity.pdbx_description
1 polymer ?
#
loop_
_entity_poly.entity_id
_entity_poly.type
_entity_poly.pdbx_seq_one_letter_code
_entity_poly.pdbx_strand_id
1 'polypeptide(L)'
;AGRAVGDPAVADAVRGAIGQGMADVMHIGLWTAAYGVVLAGAAGTAGTSRHLTPARVTAAVGGWVERRRATTAGSAELGCLAIVAGLVILSDPSLWARLAVLATGLWLAYFGATELMRLVRARTPAAADATADAAAAARARWRRIGFSTAAVVVVVGLMGLGLVVTTKGAAQRAEAAGVEECNGEASLCDLPLNLAMFPATHNSMSSAQYPGFLFGEQLTTIKAQLDGGVRALLIDTHYGVETSARLPGSETPLVVTDRAAEIASAATEAANPALAEQAGVLASRAPKKADAQRDMYLCHNFCELGSVPFSSVLGDVKTFLDTHPDEVVVVVIQDAVEPVATSRAFIDAGLDERAYTLSRNEPMPTLGDLVRSRRNLLVFAEVGGPGAPDWYQPAYEGWFQETEYNFDRAGTMNCNANRGTPDAPLFLVNHWLTSTRPNPNDARKVNSREFLESRLRACAAERGRLPNVVAVNFAEIGELSAVTQDMNRELLDRFRKLGDAGHGTGAPNSVPPSATGPPPTAPPSATTSPLNPVTVLETLTGGDPVQFCQTRAATRSAVSAWAVASLTAPPATRGLPDLAFGPVVDRALGASVASAPAEIAALSQSALDRARAAIDALRGLGLDQAAVDRLADLGSTLLEGENPDPSIVETTLLAEVRSNVGEDRVTAAGGDFAAAHPEPPGLFDLGDPTDGAARDAGYDCLAS
;
A
#
# COMPACT_ATOMS: atom_id res chain seq x y z
N ALA A 1 33.46 15.33 4.77
CA ALA A 1 33.67 14.24 5.75
C ALA A 1 33.36 12.85 5.17
N GLY A 2 32.23 12.63 4.49
CA GLY A 2 31.84 11.29 3.99
C GLY A 2 32.66 10.66 2.86
N ARG A 3 33.63 11.36 2.24
CA ARG A 3 34.50 10.77 1.20
C ARG A 3 35.63 9.89 1.76
N ALA A 4 35.80 9.83 3.08
CA ALA A 4 36.89 9.09 3.74
C ALA A 4 36.43 7.75 4.35
N VAL A 5 35.14 7.42 4.26
CA VAL A 5 34.56 6.19 4.83
C VAL A 5 34.20 5.27 3.69
N GLY A 6 34.86 4.11 3.61
CA GLY A 6 34.68 3.14 2.52
C GLY A 6 33.40 2.31 2.61
N ASP A 7 32.68 2.40 3.73
CA ASP A 7 31.42 1.72 3.99
C ASP A 7 30.24 2.68 3.74
N PRO A 8 29.33 2.39 2.78
CA PRO A 8 28.17 3.21 2.46
C PRO A 8 27.19 3.39 3.63
N ALA A 9 26.99 2.36 4.45
CA ALA A 9 26.06 2.41 5.58
C ALA A 9 26.60 3.30 6.70
N VAL A 10 27.91 3.26 6.93
CA VAL A 10 28.58 4.17 7.87
C VAL A 10 28.64 5.59 7.28
N ALA A 11 28.83 5.75 5.96
CA ALA A 11 28.80 7.05 5.32
C ALA A 11 27.42 7.72 5.40
N ASP A 12 26.33 6.95 5.36
CA ASP A 12 24.95 7.43 5.46
C ASP A 12 24.51 7.64 6.90
N ALA A 13 24.91 6.77 7.84
CA ALA A 13 24.73 7.02 9.27
C ALA A 13 25.53 8.25 9.73
N VAL A 14 26.76 8.42 9.25
CA VAL A 14 27.57 9.62 9.50
C VAL A 14 26.98 10.84 8.80
N ARG A 15 26.40 10.73 7.59
CA ARG A 15 25.68 11.84 6.96
C ARG A 15 24.38 12.20 7.69
N GLY A 16 23.64 11.23 8.20
CA GLY A 16 22.42 11.43 8.99
C GLY A 16 22.71 12.04 10.35
N ALA A 17 23.73 11.53 11.06
CA ALA A 17 24.19 12.08 12.33
C ALA A 17 24.85 13.46 12.17
N ILE A 18 25.64 13.68 11.12
CA ILE A 18 26.15 15.02 10.77
C ILE A 18 25.00 15.90 10.28
N GLY A 19 23.97 15.38 9.61
CA GLY A 19 22.83 16.15 9.12
C GLY A 19 21.95 16.66 10.26
N GLN A 20 21.60 15.79 11.21
CA GLN A 20 20.86 16.17 12.43
C GLN A 20 21.73 17.01 13.37
N GLY A 21 22.99 16.63 13.59
CA GLY A 21 23.93 17.40 14.41
C GLY A 21 24.28 18.76 13.80
N MET A 22 24.39 18.86 12.47
CA MET A 22 24.55 20.14 11.77
C MET A 22 23.25 20.92 11.70
N ALA A 23 22.06 20.31 11.71
CA ALA A 23 20.81 21.07 11.82
C ALA A 23 20.72 21.79 13.17
N ASP A 24 21.11 21.13 14.26
CA ASP A 24 21.18 21.74 15.59
C ASP A 24 22.33 22.75 15.71
N VAL A 25 23.52 22.46 15.17
CA VAL A 25 24.65 23.41 15.14
C VAL A 25 24.42 24.56 14.15
N MET A 26 23.67 24.35 13.07
CA MET A 26 23.27 25.40 12.12
C MET A 26 22.14 26.23 12.73
N HIS A 27 21.22 25.67 13.51
CA HIS A 27 20.27 26.45 14.31
C HIS A 27 20.97 27.27 15.39
N ILE A 28 21.86 26.66 16.17
CA ILE A 28 22.70 27.36 17.15
C ILE A 28 23.57 28.41 16.42
N GLY A 29 24.15 28.07 15.28
CA GLY A 29 24.96 28.96 14.45
C GLY A 29 24.15 30.11 13.84
N LEU A 30 22.90 29.88 13.42
CA LEU A 30 21.97 30.89 12.91
C LEU A 30 21.58 31.84 14.04
N TRP A 31 21.29 31.31 15.23
CA TRP A 31 21.04 32.10 16.42
C TRP A 31 22.29 32.90 16.83
N THR A 32 23.48 32.29 16.82
CA THR A 32 24.75 32.95 17.17
C THR A 32 25.12 34.03 16.16
N ALA A 33 24.89 33.79 14.85
CA ALA A 33 25.08 34.76 13.78
C ALA A 33 24.03 35.89 13.85
N ALA A 34 22.76 35.57 14.13
CA ALA A 34 21.71 36.56 14.32
C ALA A 34 21.97 37.44 15.56
N TYR A 35 22.40 36.84 16.67
CA TYR A 35 22.84 37.57 17.87
C TYR A 35 24.11 38.37 17.60
N GLY A 36 25.05 37.85 16.80
CA GLY A 36 26.24 38.55 16.35
C GLY A 36 25.93 39.77 15.47
N VAL A 37 24.95 39.67 14.57
CA VAL A 37 24.47 40.78 13.73
C VAL A 37 23.70 41.81 14.55
N VAL A 38 22.90 41.38 15.53
CA VAL A 38 22.19 42.28 16.46
C VAL A 38 23.16 43.00 17.40
N LEU A 39 24.17 42.31 17.93
CA LEU A 39 25.21 42.91 18.78
C LEU A 39 26.17 43.81 17.98
N ALA A 40 26.57 43.40 16.77
CA ALA A 40 27.38 44.22 15.88
C ALA A 40 26.62 45.44 15.34
N GLY A 41 25.32 45.31 15.08
CA GLY A 41 24.43 46.42 14.73
C GLY A 41 24.20 47.38 15.89
N ALA A 42 24.04 46.87 17.11
CA ALA A 42 23.94 47.68 18.33
C ALA A 42 25.26 48.38 18.69
N ALA A 43 26.41 47.72 18.47
CA ALA A 43 27.73 48.29 18.68
C ALA A 43 28.15 49.27 17.57
N GLY A 44 27.83 48.98 16.30
CA GLY A 44 28.11 49.85 15.15
C GLY A 44 27.26 51.13 15.12
N THR A 45 26.08 51.11 15.75
CA THR A 45 25.23 52.30 15.93
C THR A 45 25.52 53.07 17.22
N ALA A 46 26.48 52.61 18.04
CA ALA A 46 26.90 53.34 19.24
C ALA A 46 27.61 54.67 18.92
N GLY A 47 28.08 54.87 17.68
CA GLY A 47 28.79 56.08 17.24
C GLY A 47 28.05 56.99 16.25
N THR A 48 26.86 56.61 15.72
CA THR A 48 26.13 57.47 14.77
C THR A 48 24.64 57.52 15.09
N SER A 49 24.02 58.71 14.98
CA SER A 49 22.61 58.98 15.25
C SER A 49 21.63 58.42 14.19
N ARG A 50 22.05 57.43 13.39
CA ARG A 50 21.29 56.91 12.25
C ARG A 50 20.76 55.50 12.54
N HIS A 51 19.65 55.44 13.27
CA HIS A 51 18.89 54.19 13.44
C HIS A 51 18.04 53.89 12.19
N LEU A 52 18.04 52.62 11.76
CA LEU A 52 17.11 52.07 10.77
C LEU A 52 15.76 51.85 11.45
N THR A 53 14.79 52.74 11.20
CA THR A 53 13.40 52.62 11.68
C THR A 53 12.49 52.11 10.57
N PRO A 54 11.38 51.42 10.88
CA PRO A 54 10.43 50.94 9.86
C PRO A 54 9.97 52.07 8.93
N ALA A 55 9.69 53.26 9.46
CA ALA A 55 9.33 54.44 8.66
C ALA A 55 10.42 54.89 7.67
N ARG A 56 11.70 54.67 7.98
CA ARG A 56 12.82 55.02 7.09
C ARG A 56 13.06 53.96 6.03
N VAL A 57 12.91 52.69 6.39
CA VAL A 57 13.00 51.59 5.41
C VAL A 57 11.85 51.69 4.42
N THR A 58 10.62 51.90 4.89
CA THR A 58 9.46 52.12 4.01
C THR A 58 9.60 53.37 3.15
N ALA A 59 10.13 54.47 3.69
CA ALA A 59 10.40 55.67 2.89
C ALA A 59 11.53 55.47 1.87
N ALA A 60 12.59 54.73 2.20
CA ALA A 60 13.70 54.45 1.29
C ALA A 60 13.28 53.51 0.15
N VAL A 61 12.53 52.45 0.48
CA VAL A 61 11.95 51.52 -0.49
C VAL A 61 10.91 52.24 -1.35
N GLY A 62 10.00 53.00 -0.74
CA GLY A 62 8.98 53.79 -1.44
C GLY A 62 9.62 54.79 -2.42
N GLY A 63 10.62 55.55 -1.98
CA GLY A 63 11.34 56.48 -2.85
C GLY A 63 12.12 55.78 -3.97
N TRP A 64 12.63 54.57 -3.76
CA TRP A 64 13.26 53.78 -4.83
C TRP A 64 12.24 53.28 -5.85
N VAL A 65 11.08 52.80 -5.40
CA VAL A 65 9.96 52.37 -6.26
C VAL A 65 9.44 53.54 -7.09
N GLU A 66 9.24 54.71 -6.49
CA GLU A 66 8.78 55.92 -7.21
C GLU A 66 9.79 56.36 -8.28
N ARG A 67 11.10 56.34 -7.97
CA ARG A 67 12.15 56.66 -8.96
C ARG A 67 12.16 55.68 -10.13
N ARG A 68 11.89 54.39 -9.90
CA ARG A 68 11.82 53.38 -10.97
C ARG A 68 10.53 53.51 -11.79
N ARG A 69 9.42 53.87 -11.16
CA ARG A 69 8.13 54.18 -11.82
C ARG A 69 8.17 55.42 -12.72
N ALA A 70 9.15 56.31 -12.53
CA ALA A 70 9.32 57.49 -13.37
C ALA A 70 9.65 57.16 -14.85
N THR A 71 9.97 55.91 -15.18
CA THR A 71 10.23 55.45 -16.56
C THR A 71 9.43 54.19 -16.89
N THR A 72 9.08 54.02 -18.17
CA THR A 72 8.34 52.83 -18.65
C THR A 72 9.16 51.55 -18.48
N ALA A 73 10.47 51.61 -18.75
CA ALA A 73 11.38 50.49 -18.56
C ALA A 73 11.53 50.09 -17.08
N GLY A 74 11.68 51.07 -16.18
CA GLY A 74 11.76 50.81 -14.74
C GLY A 74 10.45 50.29 -14.14
N SER A 75 9.30 50.66 -14.72
CA SER A 75 7.99 50.09 -14.33
C SER A 75 7.85 48.63 -14.76
N ALA A 76 8.31 48.28 -15.97
CA ALA A 76 8.32 46.90 -16.45
C ALA A 76 9.27 46.02 -15.62
N GLU A 77 10.46 46.52 -15.27
CA GLU A 77 11.42 45.84 -14.40
C GLU A 77 10.82 45.54 -13.01
N LEU A 78 10.15 46.52 -12.39
CA LEU A 78 9.43 46.33 -11.13
C LEU A 78 8.33 45.27 -11.25
N GLY A 79 7.58 45.27 -12.35
CA GLY A 79 6.54 44.26 -12.62
C GLY A 79 7.11 42.85 -12.72
N CYS A 80 8.17 42.66 -13.49
CA CYS A 80 8.85 41.36 -13.61
C CYS A 80 9.43 40.88 -12.28
N LEU A 81 10.07 41.75 -11.51
CA LEU A 81 10.59 41.40 -10.18
C LEU A 81 9.49 40.98 -9.21
N ALA A 82 8.33 41.66 -9.23
CA ALA A 82 7.19 41.29 -8.40
C ALA A 82 6.61 39.93 -8.78
N ILE A 83 6.54 39.62 -10.09
CA ILE A 83 6.07 38.32 -10.58
C ILE A 83 7.04 37.20 -10.19
N VAL A 84 8.35 37.40 -10.39
CA VAL A 84 9.38 36.42 -10.00
C VAL A 84 9.36 36.19 -8.49
N ALA A 85 9.27 37.26 -7.69
CA ALA A 85 9.14 37.12 -6.24
C ALA A 85 7.87 36.36 -5.84
N GLY A 86 6.74 36.62 -6.52
CA GLY A 86 5.49 35.88 -6.31
C GLY A 86 5.62 34.39 -6.64
N LEU A 87 6.23 34.05 -7.78
CA LEU A 87 6.46 32.65 -8.18
C LEU A 87 7.40 31.91 -7.23
N VAL A 88 8.45 32.57 -6.76
CA VAL A 88 9.38 32.02 -5.77
C VAL A 88 8.70 31.78 -4.43
N ILE A 89 7.79 32.67 -3.99
CA ILE A 89 7.02 32.47 -2.76
C ILE A 89 6.03 31.31 -2.89
N LEU A 90 5.42 31.15 -4.07
CA LEU A 90 4.44 30.10 -4.35
C LEU A 90 5.07 28.70 -4.52
N SER A 91 6.38 28.59 -4.77
CA SER A 91 7.04 27.29 -4.99
C SER A 91 7.15 26.43 -3.72
N ASP A 92 7.25 27.06 -2.54
CA ASP A 92 7.28 26.37 -1.25
C ASP A 92 6.72 27.28 -0.14
N PRO A 93 5.38 27.31 0.03
CA PRO A 93 4.74 28.16 1.03
C PRO A 93 5.21 27.88 2.47
N SER A 94 5.64 26.65 2.75
CA SER A 94 6.06 26.23 4.09
C SER A 94 7.42 26.82 4.48
N LEU A 95 8.38 26.81 3.56
CA LEU A 95 9.70 27.40 3.75
C LEU A 95 9.59 28.91 3.96
N TRP A 96 8.82 29.61 3.11
CA TRP A 96 8.67 31.06 3.19
C TRP A 96 7.90 31.52 4.43
N ALA A 97 6.89 30.75 4.87
CA ALA A 97 6.22 31.02 6.14
C ALA A 97 7.19 30.92 7.33
N ARG A 98 8.03 29.88 7.36
CA ARG A 98 9.06 29.70 8.40
C ARG A 98 10.09 30.83 8.38
N LEU A 99 10.58 31.22 7.19
CA LEU A 99 11.51 32.33 7.03
C LEU A 99 10.90 33.68 7.42
N ALA A 100 9.64 33.92 7.09
CA ALA A 100 8.92 35.13 7.45
C ALA A 100 8.73 35.25 8.98
N VAL A 101 8.34 34.15 9.64
CA VAL A 101 8.24 34.09 11.10
C VAL A 101 9.59 34.36 11.75
N LEU A 102 10.66 33.74 11.24
CA LEU A 102 12.03 33.94 11.75
C LEU A 102 12.51 35.38 11.56
N ALA A 103 12.34 35.95 10.36
CA ALA A 103 12.70 37.34 10.07
C ALA A 103 11.91 38.34 10.93
N THR A 104 10.62 38.10 11.12
CA THR A 104 9.75 38.93 11.98
C THR A 104 10.20 38.85 13.44
N GLY A 105 10.51 37.66 13.95
CA GLY A 105 11.03 37.46 15.31
C GLY A 105 12.36 38.18 15.53
N LEU A 106 13.31 38.05 14.59
CA LEU A 106 14.60 38.75 14.64
C LEU A 106 14.43 40.28 14.60
N TRP A 107 13.51 40.76 13.79
CA TRP A 107 13.24 42.19 13.67
C TRP A 107 12.58 42.77 14.94
N LEU A 108 11.63 42.05 15.55
CA LEU A 108 11.02 42.44 16.83
C LEU A 108 12.04 42.45 17.97
N ALA A 109 12.96 41.47 17.98
CA ALA A 109 14.06 41.44 18.95
C ALA A 109 15.02 42.64 18.78
N TYR A 110 15.40 42.95 17.54
CA TYR A 110 16.20 44.14 17.24
C TYR A 110 15.49 45.43 17.66
N PHE A 111 14.21 45.59 17.33
CA PHE A 111 13.41 46.75 17.70
C PHE A 111 13.32 46.91 19.22
N GLY A 112 12.99 45.83 19.94
CA GLY A 112 12.93 45.82 21.40
C GLY A 112 14.26 46.21 22.05
N ALA A 113 15.38 45.70 21.54
CA ALA A 113 16.72 46.07 22.02
C ALA A 113 17.03 47.56 21.79
N THR A 114 16.66 48.11 20.63
CA THR A 114 16.89 49.53 20.33
C THR A 114 16.04 50.47 21.19
N GLU A 115 14.78 50.13 21.48
CA GLU A 115 13.93 50.92 22.37
C GLU A 115 14.39 50.87 23.83
N LEU A 116 14.86 49.72 24.30
CA LEU A 116 15.49 49.59 25.63
C LEU A 116 16.74 50.47 25.72
N MET A 117 17.60 50.46 24.70
CA MET A 117 18.78 51.32 24.65
C MET A 117 18.42 52.81 24.57
N ARG A 118 17.32 53.17 23.88
CA ARG A 118 16.79 54.53 23.86
C ARG A 118 16.29 54.98 25.23
N LEU A 119 15.60 54.11 25.98
CA LEU A 119 15.15 54.40 27.34
C LEU A 119 16.31 54.58 28.33
N VAL A 120 17.37 53.78 28.18
CA VAL A 120 18.62 53.93 28.94
C VAL A 120 19.30 55.27 28.62
N ARG A 121 19.32 55.67 27.34
CA ARG A 121 19.85 56.98 26.90
C ARG A 121 18.98 58.16 27.34
N ALA A 122 17.65 58.05 27.28
CA ALA A 122 16.73 59.12 27.67
C ALA A 122 16.76 59.43 29.18
N ARG A 123 17.12 58.44 30.02
CA ARG A 123 17.32 58.61 31.46
C ARG A 123 18.77 58.96 31.84
N THR A 124 19.65 59.13 30.88
CA THR A 124 21.02 59.59 31.08
C THR A 124 21.21 60.96 30.43
N PRO A 125 21.14 62.07 31.19
CA PRO A 125 21.51 63.36 30.62
C PRO A 125 22.98 63.31 30.18
N ALA A 126 23.26 63.83 28.98
CA ALA A 126 24.61 64.10 28.55
C ALA A 126 25.26 65.01 29.60
N ALA A 127 26.48 64.68 30.01
CA ALA A 127 27.25 65.50 30.93
C ALA A 127 27.50 66.87 30.27
N ALA A 128 26.64 67.84 30.59
CA ALA A 128 26.93 69.24 30.41
C ALA A 128 27.61 69.73 31.69
N ASP A 129 28.84 70.19 31.47
CA ASP A 129 29.68 71.04 32.30
C ASP A 129 30.09 70.58 33.71
N ALA A 130 31.41 70.59 33.86
CA ALA A 130 32.16 70.29 35.06
C ALA A 130 31.91 71.37 36.12
N THR A 131 31.37 70.99 37.28
CA THR A 131 31.70 71.52 38.62
C THR A 131 30.72 70.93 39.65
N ALA A 132 30.86 69.64 40.02
CA ALA A 132 30.15 69.10 41.18
C ALA A 132 30.81 67.83 41.74
N ASP A 133 30.98 67.84 43.07
CA ASP A 133 31.49 66.82 43.99
C ASP A 133 31.76 65.40 43.45
N ALA A 134 32.99 64.93 43.68
CA ALA A 134 33.45 63.58 43.37
C ALA A 134 32.56 62.47 43.98
N ALA A 135 31.91 62.74 45.11
CA ALA A 135 30.96 61.83 45.75
C ALA A 135 29.61 61.70 45.00
N ALA A 136 29.14 62.75 44.33
CA ALA A 136 27.94 62.71 43.49
C ALA A 136 28.22 61.99 42.16
N ALA A 137 29.41 62.21 41.57
CA ALA A 137 29.87 61.50 40.39
C ALA A 137 30.05 59.99 40.64
N ALA A 138 30.49 59.59 41.84
CA ALA A 138 30.59 58.18 42.24
C ALA A 138 29.21 57.51 42.38
N ARG A 139 28.25 58.15 43.05
CA ARG A 139 26.87 57.61 43.18
C ARG A 139 26.14 57.52 41.84
N ALA A 140 26.35 58.48 40.94
CA ALA A 140 25.82 58.42 39.57
C ALA A 140 26.46 57.28 38.77
N ARG A 141 27.76 57.01 38.97
CA ARG A 141 28.49 55.89 38.35
C ARG A 141 28.01 54.54 38.86
N TRP A 142 27.77 54.39 40.17
CA TRP A 142 27.19 53.18 40.76
C TRP A 142 25.72 52.94 40.36
N ARG A 143 24.91 54.01 40.20
CA ARG A 143 23.55 53.90 39.62
C ARG A 143 23.56 53.51 38.15
N ARG A 144 24.55 53.98 37.36
CA ARG A 144 24.78 53.54 35.97
C ARG A 144 25.12 52.05 35.92
N ILE A 145 26.05 51.60 36.75
CA ILE A 145 26.42 50.18 36.84
C ILE A 145 25.18 49.36 37.25
N GLY A 146 24.48 49.75 38.32
CA GLY A 146 23.28 49.04 38.79
C GLY A 146 22.16 48.92 37.75
N PHE A 147 21.86 49.98 36.99
CA PHE A 147 20.83 49.92 35.95
C PHE A 147 21.26 49.10 34.73
N SER A 148 22.52 49.23 34.30
CA SER A 148 23.08 48.41 33.23
C SER A 148 23.14 46.94 33.62
N THR A 149 23.53 46.62 34.85
CA THR A 149 23.52 45.25 35.38
C THR A 149 22.10 44.70 35.47
N ALA A 150 21.12 45.49 35.93
CA ALA A 150 19.72 45.05 35.97
C ALA A 150 19.13 44.78 34.57
N ALA A 151 19.43 45.64 33.58
CA ALA A 151 19.00 45.43 32.20
C ALA A 151 19.66 44.18 31.59
N VAL A 152 20.95 43.95 31.83
CA VAL A 152 21.66 42.74 31.40
C VAL A 152 21.09 41.50 32.09
N VAL A 153 20.76 41.56 33.37
CA VAL A 153 20.15 40.44 34.11
C VAL A 153 18.76 40.11 33.58
N VAL A 154 17.93 41.10 33.23
CA VAL A 154 16.62 40.86 32.62
C VAL A 154 16.76 40.24 31.22
N VAL A 155 17.71 40.73 30.41
CA VAL A 155 17.98 40.16 29.08
C VAL A 155 18.51 38.73 29.20
N VAL A 156 19.48 38.47 30.08
CA VAL A 156 20.02 37.13 30.34
C VAL A 156 18.96 36.21 30.95
N GLY A 157 18.06 36.72 31.79
CA GLY A 157 16.95 35.96 32.35
C GLY A 157 15.90 35.58 31.29
N LEU A 158 15.56 36.49 30.38
CA LEU A 158 14.67 36.21 29.25
C LEU A 158 15.34 35.28 28.22
N MET A 159 16.64 35.42 27.98
CA MET A 159 17.43 34.50 27.16
C MET A 159 17.54 33.11 27.79
N GLY A 160 17.73 33.03 29.10
CA GLY A 160 17.74 31.79 29.86
C GLY A 160 16.37 31.11 29.86
N LEU A 161 15.28 31.87 29.95
CA LEU A 161 13.93 31.34 29.83
C LEU A 161 13.64 30.82 28.42
N GLY A 162 14.04 31.56 27.37
CA GLY A 162 13.94 31.10 25.98
C GLY A 162 14.78 29.85 25.72
N LEU A 163 16.00 29.79 26.24
CA LEU A 163 16.87 28.62 26.17
C LEU A 163 16.27 27.44 26.93
N VAL A 164 15.74 27.63 28.14
CA VAL A 164 15.09 26.55 28.92
C VAL A 164 13.82 26.04 28.25
N VAL A 165 13.04 26.90 27.61
CA VAL A 165 11.83 26.50 26.86
C VAL A 165 12.21 25.70 25.61
N THR A 166 13.27 26.09 24.89
CA THR A 166 13.75 25.36 23.70
C THR A 166 14.52 24.09 24.06
N THR A 167 15.30 24.09 25.15
CA THR A 167 16.04 22.92 25.62
C THR A 167 15.16 21.94 26.40
N LYS A 168 14.05 22.35 27.02
CA LYS A 168 13.04 21.40 27.53
C LYS A 168 12.40 20.60 26.40
N GLY A 169 12.12 21.23 25.25
CA GLY A 169 11.63 20.53 24.06
C GLY A 169 12.70 19.64 23.40
N ALA A 170 13.99 19.93 23.60
CA ALA A 170 15.09 19.07 23.15
C ALA A 170 15.39 17.93 24.15
N ALA A 171 15.26 18.19 25.45
CA ALA A 171 15.39 17.20 26.52
C ALA A 171 14.21 16.22 26.52
N GLN A 172 12.99 16.68 26.25
CA GLN A 172 11.83 15.80 26.02
C GLN A 172 12.00 14.92 24.79
N ARG A 173 12.63 15.43 23.71
CA ARG A 173 12.99 14.63 22.52
C ARG A 173 14.14 13.66 22.79
N ALA A 174 15.09 14.01 23.67
CA ALA A 174 16.19 13.15 24.08
C ALA A 174 15.76 12.07 25.11
N GLU A 175 14.75 12.35 25.92
CA GLU A 175 14.14 11.39 26.86
C GLU A 175 13.18 10.43 26.12
N ALA A 176 12.49 10.91 25.07
CA ALA A 176 11.77 10.06 24.11
C ALA A 176 12.70 9.12 23.32
N ALA A 177 13.96 9.51 23.08
CA ALA A 177 14.95 8.67 22.41
C ALA A 177 15.41 7.43 23.22
N GLY A 178 14.92 7.26 24.46
CA GLY A 178 15.19 6.09 25.30
C GLY A 178 14.06 5.05 25.36
N VAL A 179 12.90 5.33 24.75
CA VAL A 179 11.77 4.40 24.73
C VAL A 179 11.54 3.98 23.28
N GLU A 180 11.72 2.69 23.00
CA GLU A 180 11.37 2.11 21.70
C GLU A 180 9.86 2.29 21.50
N GLU A 181 9.49 3.10 20.51
CA GLU A 181 8.11 3.21 20.05
C GLU A 181 7.90 2.23 18.90
N CYS A 182 6.67 1.75 18.73
CA CYS A 182 6.26 0.97 17.57
C CYS A 182 4.98 1.58 17.06
N ASN A 183 4.98 2.06 15.82
CA ASN A 183 3.85 2.77 15.24
C ASN A 183 3.35 3.96 16.09
N GLY A 184 4.30 4.71 16.66
CA GLY A 184 4.07 5.94 17.43
C GLY A 184 3.64 5.72 18.89
N GLU A 185 3.63 4.49 19.40
CA GLU A 185 3.36 4.23 20.81
C GLU A 185 4.18 3.05 21.34
N ALA A 186 4.98 3.27 22.39
CA ALA A 186 5.84 2.27 23.02
C ALA A 186 5.10 1.02 23.49
N SER A 187 3.85 1.20 23.88
CA SER A 187 2.99 0.14 24.38
C SER A 187 2.68 -0.91 23.29
N LEU A 188 2.74 -0.52 22.02
CA LEU A 188 2.46 -1.41 20.88
C LEU A 188 3.61 -2.37 20.58
N CYS A 189 4.83 -2.07 21.02
CA CYS A 189 5.98 -2.95 20.79
C CYS A 189 5.83 -4.34 21.43
N ASP A 190 5.02 -4.43 22.48
CA ASP A 190 4.69 -5.69 23.17
C ASP A 190 3.68 -6.56 22.39
N LEU A 191 2.96 -6.00 21.41
CA LEU A 191 1.91 -6.71 20.69
C LEU A 191 2.50 -7.64 19.62
N PRO A 192 2.12 -8.94 19.63
CA PRO A 192 2.30 -9.82 18.48
C PRO A 192 1.61 -9.24 17.24
N LEU A 193 2.18 -9.45 16.06
CA LEU A 193 1.66 -8.95 14.79
C LEU A 193 0.19 -9.32 14.56
N ASN A 194 -0.21 -10.56 14.90
CA ASN A 194 -1.59 -11.03 14.78
C ASN A 194 -2.56 -10.44 15.83
N LEU A 195 -2.06 -9.64 16.77
CA LEU A 195 -2.84 -8.86 17.73
C LEU A 195 -2.69 -7.35 17.51
N ALA A 196 -1.93 -6.91 16.51
CA ALA A 196 -1.81 -5.51 16.13
C ALA A 196 -2.80 -5.18 15.01
N MET A 197 -3.47 -4.03 15.15
CA MET A 197 -4.36 -3.44 14.17
C MET A 197 -3.68 -2.28 13.45
N PHE A 198 -3.68 -2.32 12.13
CA PHE A 198 -3.05 -1.36 11.24
C PHE A 198 -4.14 -0.59 10.49
N PRO A 199 -4.16 0.75 10.58
CA PRO A 199 -4.97 1.57 9.69
C PRO A 199 -4.48 1.39 8.25
N ALA A 200 -5.39 1.03 7.35
CA ALA A 200 -5.06 0.68 5.98
C ALA A 200 -5.89 1.46 4.95
N THR A 201 -5.33 1.65 3.76
CA THR A 201 -6.04 2.22 2.61
C THR A 201 -6.28 1.17 1.55
N HIS A 202 -7.52 1.07 1.09
CA HIS A 202 -7.89 0.33 -0.11
C HIS A 202 -7.38 1.07 -1.35
N ASN A 203 -6.81 0.33 -2.31
CA ASN A 203 -6.21 0.88 -3.53
C ASN A 203 -5.40 2.15 -3.25
N SER A 204 -4.39 2.04 -2.39
CA SER A 204 -3.66 3.17 -1.81
C SER A 204 -3.12 4.15 -2.85
N MET A 205 -2.84 3.69 -4.07
CA MET A 205 -2.40 4.51 -5.19
C MET A 205 -3.52 5.34 -5.84
N SER A 206 -4.79 4.95 -5.68
CA SER A 206 -5.95 5.53 -6.33
C SER A 206 -6.26 6.89 -5.71
N SER A 207 -5.49 7.91 -6.10
CA SER A 207 -5.49 9.20 -5.42
C SER A 207 -5.65 10.37 -6.37
N ALA A 208 -6.55 11.29 -6.03
CA ALA A 208 -6.76 12.52 -6.79
C ALA A 208 -5.53 13.46 -6.82
N GLN A 209 -4.52 13.23 -5.97
CA GLN A 209 -3.27 13.99 -5.99
C GLN A 209 -2.22 13.45 -6.96
N TYR A 210 -2.35 12.20 -7.39
CA TYR A 210 -1.54 11.72 -8.51
C TYR A 210 -2.16 12.20 -9.82
N PRO A 211 -1.36 12.70 -10.78
CA PRO A 211 -1.88 13.16 -12.05
C PRO A 211 -2.64 12.05 -12.78
N GLY A 212 -3.86 12.35 -13.23
CA GLY A 212 -4.62 11.47 -14.14
C GLY A 212 -5.60 10.53 -13.51
N PHE A 213 -5.63 10.38 -12.18
CA PHE A 213 -6.65 9.59 -11.51
C PHE A 213 -8.03 10.25 -11.62
N LEU A 214 -8.95 9.60 -12.35
CA LEU A 214 -10.30 10.10 -12.57
C LEU A 214 -11.28 9.72 -11.44
N PHE A 215 -11.04 8.57 -10.80
CA PHE A 215 -11.89 7.99 -9.76
C PHE A 215 -11.08 7.62 -8.52
N GLY A 216 -10.33 8.59 -7.99
CA GLY A 216 -9.50 8.39 -6.81
C GLY A 216 -10.30 7.98 -5.58
N GLU A 217 -9.90 6.88 -4.96
CA GLU A 217 -10.44 6.34 -3.70
C GLU A 217 -9.78 6.93 -2.46
N GLN A 218 -8.69 7.68 -2.65
CA GLN A 218 -7.93 8.39 -1.63
C GLN A 218 -7.80 9.87 -1.99
N LEU A 219 -7.69 10.73 -0.97
CA LEU A 219 -7.49 12.17 -1.18
C LEU A 219 -6.01 12.53 -1.35
N THR A 220 -5.12 11.74 -0.75
CA THR A 220 -3.69 12.05 -0.68
C THR A 220 -2.83 10.94 -1.25
N THR A 221 -1.57 11.26 -1.56
CA THR A 221 -0.60 10.29 -2.09
C THR A 221 -0.24 9.23 -1.04
N ILE A 222 0.34 8.11 -1.45
CA ILE A 222 0.79 7.05 -0.52
C ILE A 222 1.75 7.61 0.54
N LYS A 223 2.68 8.48 0.13
CA LYS A 223 3.55 9.20 1.07
C LYS A 223 2.76 9.95 2.14
N ALA A 224 1.75 10.72 1.73
CA ALA A 224 0.92 11.49 2.65
C ALA A 224 0.02 10.59 3.53
N GLN A 225 -0.42 9.43 3.02
CA GLN A 225 -1.13 8.42 3.81
C GLN A 225 -0.24 7.85 4.92
N LEU A 226 1.01 7.49 4.60
CA LEU A 226 2.00 7.05 5.59
C LEU A 226 2.29 8.15 6.62
N ASP A 227 2.53 9.39 6.17
CA ASP A 227 2.71 10.56 7.06
C ASP A 227 1.46 10.82 7.93
N GLY A 228 0.27 10.43 7.44
CA GLY A 228 -1.03 10.55 8.11
C GLY A 228 -1.40 9.41 9.06
N GLY A 229 -0.50 8.45 9.26
CA GLY A 229 -0.68 7.35 10.21
C GLY A 229 -1.16 6.03 9.59
N VAL A 230 -1.35 5.95 8.28
CA VAL A 230 -1.59 4.67 7.59
C VAL A 230 -0.35 3.78 7.71
N ARG A 231 -0.53 2.50 7.99
CA ARG A 231 0.55 1.53 8.16
C ARG A 231 0.34 0.22 7.41
N ALA A 232 -0.77 0.10 6.70
CA ALA A 232 -1.00 -0.98 5.75
C ALA A 232 -1.47 -0.39 4.41
N LEU A 233 -0.87 -0.84 3.31
CA LEU A 233 -1.17 -0.36 1.96
C LEU A 233 -1.68 -1.53 1.12
N LEU A 234 -2.88 -1.40 0.55
CA LEU A 234 -3.35 -2.33 -0.48
C LEU A 234 -3.04 -1.69 -1.84
N ILE A 235 -2.18 -2.33 -2.62
CA ILE A 235 -1.72 -1.81 -3.91
C ILE A 235 -1.89 -2.80 -5.04
N ASP A 236 -1.98 -2.29 -6.26
CA ASP A 236 -2.34 -3.01 -7.46
C ASP A 236 -1.21 -2.78 -8.45
N THR A 237 -0.53 -3.83 -8.85
CA THR A 237 0.60 -3.74 -9.78
C THR A 237 0.13 -4.08 -11.19
N HIS A 238 0.44 -3.22 -12.15
CA HIS A 238 0.07 -3.38 -13.55
C HIS A 238 1.26 -3.11 -14.48
N TYR A 239 1.28 -3.78 -15.63
CA TYR A 239 2.15 -3.39 -16.72
C TYR A 239 1.51 -2.27 -17.54
N GLY A 240 2.29 -1.23 -17.81
CA GLY A 240 1.85 -0.07 -18.57
C GLY A 240 2.87 0.38 -19.61
N VAL A 241 2.38 1.05 -20.65
CA VAL A 241 3.21 1.67 -21.69
C VAL A 241 2.83 3.14 -21.82
N GLU A 242 3.82 4.03 -21.72
CA GLU A 242 3.60 5.45 -21.95
C GLU A 242 3.17 5.74 -23.40
N THR A 243 2.19 6.61 -23.54
CA THR A 243 1.71 7.06 -24.85
C THR A 243 2.27 8.44 -25.19
N SER A 244 2.20 8.82 -26.47
CA SER A 244 2.50 10.20 -26.85
C SER A 244 1.38 11.18 -26.48
N ALA A 245 0.22 10.67 -26.03
CA ALA A 245 -0.87 11.50 -25.53
C ALA A 245 -0.55 12.00 -24.11
N ARG A 246 -0.98 13.23 -23.82
CA ARG A 246 -0.83 13.86 -22.51
C ARG A 246 -2.17 13.96 -21.81
N LEU A 247 -2.15 13.91 -20.49
CA LEU A 247 -3.33 14.20 -19.69
C LEU A 247 -3.78 15.66 -19.95
N PRO A 248 -5.10 15.93 -20.05
CA PRO A 248 -5.58 17.28 -20.29
C PRO A 248 -5.03 18.30 -19.27
N GLY A 249 -4.31 19.31 -19.75
CA GLY A 249 -3.74 20.36 -18.89
C GLY A 249 -2.48 19.95 -18.11
N SER A 250 -1.85 18.82 -18.45
CA SER A 250 -0.60 18.36 -17.84
C SER A 250 0.41 17.90 -18.89
N GLU A 251 1.70 17.93 -18.55
CA GLU A 251 2.78 17.32 -19.34
C GLU A 251 2.94 15.82 -19.02
N THR A 252 2.18 15.29 -18.07
CA THR A 252 2.20 13.86 -17.72
C THR A 252 1.68 13.03 -18.90
N PRO A 253 2.46 12.02 -19.36
CA PRO A 253 1.98 11.09 -20.38
C PRO A 253 0.82 10.26 -19.86
N LEU A 254 -0.15 9.97 -20.74
CA LEU A 254 -1.15 8.94 -20.45
C LEU A 254 -0.48 7.56 -20.59
N VAL A 255 -0.75 6.68 -19.64
CA VAL A 255 -0.28 5.29 -19.64
C VAL A 255 -1.42 4.38 -20.06
N VAL A 256 -1.15 3.44 -20.96
CA VAL A 256 -2.10 2.42 -21.42
C VAL A 256 -1.68 1.08 -20.86
N THR A 257 -2.63 0.31 -20.35
CA THR A 257 -2.41 -0.98 -19.71
C THR A 257 -1.95 -2.02 -20.74
N ASP A 258 -0.90 -2.77 -20.45
CA ASP A 258 -0.40 -3.88 -21.29
C ASP A 258 -1.00 -5.21 -20.85
N ARG A 259 -2.31 -5.37 -21.04
CA ARG A 259 -3.07 -6.57 -20.62
C ARG A 259 -2.52 -7.88 -21.14
N ALA A 260 -1.89 -7.88 -22.31
CA ALA A 260 -1.29 -9.09 -22.90
C ALA A 260 -0.03 -9.55 -22.14
N ALA A 261 0.58 -8.66 -21.35
CA ALA A 261 1.74 -8.96 -20.51
C ALA A 261 1.36 -9.24 -19.06
N GLU A 262 0.09 -9.04 -18.67
CA GLU A 262 -0.38 -9.36 -17.32
C GLU A 262 -0.63 -10.85 -17.16
N ILE A 263 -0.48 -11.37 -15.95
CA ILE A 263 -0.79 -12.77 -15.68
C ILE A 263 -2.30 -13.01 -15.83
N ALA A 264 -2.67 -14.07 -16.54
CA ALA A 264 -4.08 -14.40 -16.81
C ALA A 264 -4.91 -14.71 -15.54
N SER A 265 -4.25 -14.95 -14.40
CA SER A 265 -4.83 -15.31 -13.11
C SER A 265 -4.90 -14.17 -12.10
N ALA A 266 -4.44 -12.97 -12.44
CA ALA A 266 -4.53 -11.83 -11.52
C ALA A 266 -5.99 -11.64 -11.19
N ALA A 267 -6.34 -11.74 -9.90
CA ALA A 267 -7.69 -11.57 -9.38
C ALA A 267 -8.25 -10.27 -9.96
N THR A 268 -8.92 -10.38 -11.11
CA THR A 268 -9.44 -9.23 -11.80
C THR A 268 -10.75 -9.03 -11.09
N GLU A 269 -10.77 -8.12 -10.11
CA GLU A 269 -12.02 -7.50 -9.72
C GLU A 269 -12.74 -7.20 -11.03
N ALA A 270 -13.93 -7.77 -11.22
CA ALA A 270 -14.63 -7.69 -12.49
C ALA A 270 -14.85 -6.22 -12.80
N ALA A 271 -13.99 -5.66 -13.67
CA ALA A 271 -13.96 -4.23 -13.87
C ALA A 271 -15.33 -3.81 -14.38
N ASN A 272 -15.92 -2.79 -13.74
CA ASN A 272 -17.24 -2.31 -14.11
C ASN A 272 -17.27 -2.05 -15.64
N PRO A 273 -18.25 -2.59 -16.40
CA PRO A 273 -18.30 -2.44 -17.86
C PRO A 273 -18.20 -0.98 -18.32
N ALA A 274 -18.75 -0.04 -17.54
CA ALA A 274 -18.64 1.39 -17.84
C ALA A 274 -17.22 1.94 -17.66
N LEU A 275 -16.45 1.43 -16.67
CA LEU A 275 -15.04 1.78 -16.50
C LEU A 275 -14.19 1.21 -17.65
N ALA A 276 -14.46 -0.03 -18.04
CA ALA A 276 -13.79 -0.68 -19.17
C ALA A 276 -14.05 0.06 -20.50
N GLU A 277 -15.30 0.47 -20.75
CA GLU A 277 -15.65 1.27 -21.94
C GLU A 277 -14.88 2.61 -21.93
N GLN A 278 -14.85 3.31 -20.80
CA GLN A 278 -14.12 4.58 -20.67
C GLN A 278 -12.61 4.40 -20.89
N ALA A 279 -12.02 3.36 -20.30
CA ALA A 279 -10.61 3.02 -20.52
C ALA A 279 -10.33 2.72 -21.99
N GLY A 280 -11.18 1.94 -22.67
CA GLY A 280 -11.06 1.64 -24.09
C GLY A 280 -11.13 2.89 -24.98
N VAL A 281 -12.02 3.84 -24.66
CA VAL A 281 -12.10 5.13 -25.36
C VAL A 281 -10.82 5.94 -25.18
N LEU A 282 -10.25 5.98 -23.98
CA LEU A 282 -8.97 6.67 -23.72
C LEU A 282 -7.81 6.01 -24.46
N ALA A 283 -7.69 4.68 -24.36
CA ALA A 283 -6.64 3.90 -25.03
C ALA A 283 -6.68 4.08 -26.57
N SER A 284 -7.87 4.03 -27.18
CA SER A 284 -8.03 4.18 -28.64
C SER A 284 -7.55 5.53 -29.19
N ARG A 285 -7.48 6.57 -28.33
CA ARG A 285 -7.05 7.93 -28.69
C ARG A 285 -5.60 8.21 -28.32
N ALA A 286 -4.90 7.23 -27.74
CA ALA A 286 -3.59 7.40 -27.14
C ALA A 286 -2.56 6.51 -27.86
N PRO A 287 -2.00 6.96 -29.00
CA PRO A 287 -0.98 6.18 -29.69
C PRO A 287 0.24 5.98 -28.78
N LYS A 288 0.70 4.73 -28.68
CA LYS A 288 1.93 4.38 -27.96
C LYS A 288 3.09 5.21 -28.51
N LYS A 289 3.94 5.73 -27.63
CA LYS A 289 5.14 6.45 -28.06
C LYS A 289 6.07 5.46 -28.77
N ALA A 290 6.68 5.85 -29.88
CA ALA A 290 7.43 4.95 -30.77
C ALA A 290 8.60 4.20 -30.09
N ASP A 291 9.13 4.76 -29.00
CA ASP A 291 10.24 4.24 -28.19
C ASP A 291 9.81 3.87 -26.75
N ALA A 292 8.52 3.96 -26.40
CA ALA A 292 8.09 3.64 -25.04
C ALA A 292 8.28 2.15 -24.75
N GLN A 293 8.98 1.89 -23.65
CA GLN A 293 9.11 0.56 -23.10
C GLN A 293 7.98 0.32 -22.10
N ARG A 294 7.63 -0.96 -21.92
CA ARG A 294 6.78 -1.40 -20.82
C ARG A 294 7.50 -1.15 -19.51
N ASP A 295 6.76 -0.64 -18.53
CA ASP A 295 7.21 -0.48 -17.14
C ASP A 295 6.07 -0.87 -16.18
N MET A 296 6.37 -0.89 -14.88
CA MET A 296 5.42 -1.19 -13.82
C MET A 296 4.79 0.08 -13.24
N TYR A 297 3.47 0.07 -13.15
CA TYR A 297 2.67 1.16 -12.59
C TYR A 297 1.74 0.62 -11.51
N LEU A 298 1.34 1.51 -10.60
CA LEU A 298 0.20 1.29 -9.73
C LEU A 298 -1.01 2.00 -10.32
N CYS A 299 -2.08 1.23 -10.56
CA CYS A 299 -3.30 1.65 -11.24
C CYS A 299 -4.47 0.85 -10.66
N HIS A 300 -5.68 1.40 -10.62
CA HIS A 300 -6.85 0.61 -10.23
C HIS A 300 -7.57 0.11 -11.48
N ASN A 301 -7.51 -1.20 -11.73
CA ASN A 301 -8.03 -1.90 -12.91
C ASN A 301 -7.38 -1.51 -14.26
N PHE A 302 -7.28 -0.22 -14.58
CA PHE A 302 -6.81 0.32 -15.86
C PHE A 302 -5.93 1.55 -15.65
N CYS A 303 -4.68 1.50 -16.11
CA CYS A 303 -3.73 2.62 -16.03
C CYS A 303 -4.16 3.87 -16.82
N GLU A 304 -5.08 3.70 -17.78
CA GLU A 304 -5.72 4.77 -18.54
C GLU A 304 -6.55 5.70 -17.64
N LEU A 305 -7.04 5.19 -16.51
CA LEU A 305 -7.89 5.90 -15.56
C LEU A 305 -7.11 6.57 -14.43
N GLY A 306 -5.78 6.47 -14.45
CA GLY A 306 -4.87 6.96 -13.43
C GLY A 306 -3.75 5.97 -13.20
N SER A 307 -2.51 6.48 -13.14
CA SER A 307 -1.34 5.65 -12.86
C SER A 307 -0.28 6.45 -12.13
N VAL A 308 0.51 5.75 -11.32
CA VAL A 308 1.74 6.26 -10.73
C VAL A 308 2.85 5.24 -10.94
N PRO A 309 4.08 5.63 -11.32
CA PRO A 309 5.18 4.69 -11.48
C PRO A 309 5.43 3.90 -10.18
N PHE A 310 5.52 2.58 -10.27
CA PHE A 310 5.67 1.73 -9.08
C PHE A 310 6.97 2.02 -8.33
N SER A 311 8.06 2.22 -9.07
CA SER A 311 9.38 2.60 -8.54
C SER A 311 9.35 3.89 -7.71
N SER A 312 8.53 4.87 -8.09
CA SER A 312 8.37 6.11 -7.34
C SER A 312 7.75 5.86 -5.96
N VAL A 313 6.72 5.01 -5.90
CA VAL A 313 6.04 4.68 -4.65
C VAL A 313 6.92 3.83 -3.74
N LEU A 314 7.68 2.89 -4.29
CA LEU A 314 8.68 2.13 -3.51
C LEU A 314 9.76 3.07 -2.93
N GLY A 315 10.17 4.09 -3.67
CA GLY A 315 11.05 5.14 -3.17
C GLY A 315 10.47 5.93 -1.99
N ASP A 316 9.17 6.23 -2.02
CA ASP A 316 8.47 6.86 -0.91
C ASP A 316 8.42 5.96 0.33
N VAL A 317 8.10 4.66 0.15
CA VAL A 317 8.08 3.67 1.25
C VAL A 317 9.49 3.50 1.85
N LYS A 318 10.52 3.42 1.01
CA LYS A 318 11.92 3.33 1.45
C LYS A 318 12.32 4.54 2.28
N THR A 319 12.00 5.74 1.79
CA THR A 319 12.28 7.00 2.49
C THR A 319 11.54 7.05 3.82
N PHE A 320 10.29 6.61 3.86
CA PHE A 320 9.50 6.57 5.09
C PHE A 320 10.15 5.64 6.13
N LEU A 321 10.47 4.40 5.76
CA LEU A 321 11.10 3.44 6.66
C LEU A 321 12.50 3.89 7.11
N ASP A 322 13.29 4.51 6.24
CA ASP A 322 14.61 5.06 6.62
C ASP A 322 14.52 6.20 7.63
N THR A 323 13.49 7.03 7.53
CA THR A 323 13.29 8.19 8.40
C THR A 323 12.48 7.86 9.66
N HIS A 324 11.75 6.74 9.66
CA HIS A 324 10.92 6.24 10.76
C HIS A 324 11.23 4.76 11.02
N PRO A 325 12.39 4.46 11.64
CA PRO A 325 12.87 3.09 11.81
C PRO A 325 12.07 2.25 12.81
N ASP A 326 11.23 2.90 13.59
CA ASP A 326 10.29 2.42 14.60
C ASP A 326 8.90 2.08 14.02
N GLU A 327 8.74 2.19 12.71
CA GLU A 327 7.47 1.96 12.03
C GLU A 327 7.41 0.59 11.36
N VAL A 328 6.35 -0.16 11.61
CA VAL A 328 6.05 -1.42 10.91
C VAL A 328 5.02 -1.14 9.82
N VAL A 329 5.37 -1.46 8.58
CA VAL A 329 4.52 -1.27 7.40
C VAL A 329 4.15 -2.61 6.78
N VAL A 330 2.88 -2.77 6.46
CA VAL A 330 2.34 -3.93 5.71
C VAL A 330 1.98 -3.48 4.30
N VAL A 331 2.37 -4.24 3.29
CA VAL A 331 1.97 -4.02 1.90
C VAL A 331 1.30 -5.30 1.41
N VAL A 332 0.06 -5.18 0.94
CA VAL A 332 -0.71 -6.26 0.31
C VAL A 332 -0.86 -5.90 -1.16
N ILE A 333 -0.41 -6.77 -2.05
CA ILE A 333 -0.28 -6.50 -3.47
C ILE A 333 -1.28 -7.34 -4.25
N GLN A 334 -2.23 -6.71 -4.92
CA GLN A 334 -2.98 -7.33 -6.01
C GLN A 334 -2.06 -7.39 -7.24
N ASP A 335 -1.64 -8.60 -7.57
CA ASP A 335 -0.51 -8.89 -8.44
C ASP A 335 -0.97 -9.19 -9.87
N ALA A 336 -1.11 -8.16 -10.72
CA ALA A 336 -1.24 -8.35 -12.17
C ALA A 336 0.11 -8.51 -12.88
N VAL A 337 1.19 -8.18 -12.18
CA VAL A 337 2.58 -8.39 -12.61
C VAL A 337 3.16 -9.60 -11.88
N GLU A 338 4.00 -10.38 -12.56
CA GLU A 338 4.58 -11.61 -12.01
C GLU A 338 5.36 -11.34 -10.70
N PRO A 339 5.26 -12.24 -9.71
CA PRO A 339 5.96 -12.13 -8.43
C PRO A 339 7.47 -11.85 -8.54
N VAL A 340 8.14 -12.45 -9.53
CA VAL A 340 9.58 -12.24 -9.79
C VAL A 340 9.88 -10.79 -10.18
N ALA A 341 9.06 -10.21 -11.05
CA ALA A 341 9.24 -8.83 -11.51
C ALA A 341 8.91 -7.85 -10.38
N THR A 342 7.80 -8.07 -9.66
CA THR A 342 7.39 -7.25 -8.52
C THR A 342 8.43 -7.28 -7.41
N SER A 343 8.90 -8.46 -6.99
CA SER A 343 9.92 -8.58 -5.95
C SER A 343 11.26 -7.96 -6.36
N ARG A 344 11.65 -8.05 -7.63
CA ARG A 344 12.83 -7.35 -8.15
C ARG A 344 12.72 -5.84 -8.00
N ALA A 345 11.55 -5.24 -8.24
CA ALA A 345 11.36 -3.80 -8.03
C ALA A 345 11.58 -3.39 -6.56
N PHE A 346 11.16 -4.21 -5.59
CA PHE A 346 11.46 -3.99 -4.17
C PHE A 346 12.96 -4.08 -3.87
N ILE A 347 13.67 -5.06 -4.45
CA ILE A 347 15.13 -5.22 -4.31
C ILE A 347 15.85 -4.01 -4.91
N ASP A 348 15.45 -3.58 -6.11
CA ASP A 348 16.06 -2.42 -6.79
C ASP A 348 15.82 -1.11 -6.00
N ALA A 349 14.74 -1.02 -5.24
CA ALA A 349 14.46 0.07 -4.30
C ALA A 349 15.19 -0.05 -2.95
N GLY A 350 15.87 -1.18 -2.68
CA GLY A 350 16.56 -1.48 -1.42
C GLY A 350 15.62 -1.77 -0.26
N LEU A 351 14.41 -2.25 -0.52
CA LEU A 351 13.41 -2.60 0.50
C LEU A 351 13.50 -4.05 0.99
N ASP A 352 14.23 -4.90 0.27
CA ASP A 352 14.48 -6.30 0.63
C ASP A 352 15.23 -6.43 1.97
N GLU A 353 16.10 -5.48 2.30
CA GLU A 353 16.78 -5.42 3.60
C GLU A 353 15.81 -5.18 4.77
N ARG A 354 14.64 -4.58 4.49
CA ARG A 354 13.58 -4.29 5.47
C ARG A 354 12.50 -5.36 5.49
N ALA A 355 12.45 -6.23 4.49
CA ALA A 355 11.42 -7.24 4.36
C ALA A 355 11.59 -8.35 5.42
N TYR A 356 10.50 -8.72 6.09
CA TYR A 356 10.43 -9.82 7.05
C TYR A 356 9.68 -11.02 6.45
N THR A 357 10.24 -12.22 6.64
CA THR A 357 9.61 -13.50 6.24
C THR A 357 8.92 -14.11 7.44
N LEU A 358 7.60 -14.28 7.40
CA LEU A 358 6.89 -14.99 8.46
C LEU A 358 7.04 -16.50 8.27
N SER A 359 7.02 -17.23 9.40
CA SER A 359 7.07 -18.69 9.43
C SER A 359 5.87 -19.22 10.19
N ARG A 360 5.11 -20.13 9.59
CA ARG A 360 3.96 -20.80 10.23
C ARG A 360 4.39 -21.74 11.37
N ASN A 361 5.68 -22.06 11.45
CA ASN A 361 6.25 -22.94 12.47
C ASN A 361 6.82 -22.19 13.67
N GLU A 362 6.83 -20.86 13.63
CA GLU A 362 7.35 -19.99 14.68
C GLU A 362 6.23 -19.15 15.31
N PRO A 363 6.39 -18.69 16.57
CA PRO A 363 5.48 -17.71 17.15
C PRO A 363 5.43 -16.44 16.30
N MET A 364 4.28 -15.76 16.28
CA MET A 364 4.15 -14.47 15.61
C MET A 364 5.11 -13.45 16.24
N PRO A 365 5.92 -12.73 15.45
CA PRO A 365 6.83 -11.71 15.97
C PRO A 365 6.04 -10.56 16.58
N THR A 366 6.58 -9.90 17.61
CA THR A 366 6.01 -8.63 18.08
C THR A 366 6.41 -7.47 17.17
N LEU A 367 5.71 -6.35 17.26
CA LEU A 367 6.12 -5.15 16.54
C LEU A 367 7.53 -4.69 16.94
N GLY A 368 7.89 -4.84 18.22
CA GLY A 368 9.23 -4.56 18.71
C GLY A 368 10.28 -5.50 18.10
N ASP A 369 9.96 -6.78 17.86
CA ASP A 369 10.89 -7.70 17.18
C ASP A 369 11.18 -7.26 15.73
N LEU A 370 10.14 -6.83 15.01
CA LEU A 370 10.27 -6.32 13.64
C LEU A 370 11.10 -5.03 13.59
N VAL A 371 10.86 -4.10 14.52
CA VAL A 371 11.62 -2.84 14.65
C VAL A 371 13.09 -3.10 15.02
N ARG A 372 13.35 -3.90 16.08
CA ARG A 372 14.72 -4.20 16.55
C ARG A 372 15.56 -4.94 15.52
N SER A 373 14.95 -5.84 14.76
CA SER A 373 15.62 -6.57 13.68
C SER A 373 15.83 -5.71 12.42
N ARG A 374 15.27 -4.49 12.36
CA ARG A 374 15.21 -3.62 11.17
C ARG A 374 14.52 -4.27 9.98
N ARG A 375 13.77 -5.35 10.22
CA ARG A 375 12.93 -6.02 9.23
C ARG A 375 11.48 -5.67 9.53
N ASN A 376 11.14 -4.43 9.25
CA ASN A 376 9.89 -3.77 9.61
C ASN A 376 8.96 -3.53 8.42
N LEU A 377 9.17 -4.24 7.30
CA LEU A 377 8.28 -4.30 6.14
C LEU A 377 7.76 -5.72 5.95
N LEU A 378 6.45 -5.88 5.87
CA LEU A 378 5.80 -7.15 5.50
C LEU A 378 5.20 -7.00 4.11
N VAL A 379 5.57 -7.90 3.20
CA VAL A 379 5.09 -7.87 1.80
C VAL A 379 4.28 -9.12 1.53
N PHE A 380 3.03 -8.92 1.15
CA PHE A 380 2.13 -9.98 0.75
C PHE A 380 1.64 -9.72 -0.67
N ALA A 381 1.43 -10.78 -1.43
CA ALA A 381 0.73 -10.75 -2.71
C ALA A 381 -0.57 -11.53 -2.60
N GLU A 382 -1.65 -11.08 -3.19
CA GLU A 382 -2.96 -11.74 -3.06
C GLU A 382 -2.90 -13.19 -3.53
N VAL A 383 -2.25 -13.43 -4.68
CA VAL A 383 -1.99 -14.76 -5.22
C VAL A 383 -0.54 -15.16 -4.96
N GLY A 384 0.42 -14.33 -5.37
CA GLY A 384 1.83 -14.67 -5.35
C GLY A 384 2.19 -15.69 -6.43
N GLY A 385 3.27 -16.43 -6.22
CA GLY A 385 3.72 -17.45 -7.17
C GLY A 385 5.21 -17.75 -7.09
N PRO A 386 5.69 -18.75 -7.86
CA PRO A 386 7.05 -19.24 -7.75
C PRO A 386 8.09 -18.20 -8.22
N GLY A 387 9.31 -18.32 -7.69
CA GLY A 387 10.47 -17.53 -8.12
C GLY A 387 10.66 -16.19 -7.40
N ALA A 388 9.68 -15.74 -6.61
CA ALA A 388 9.89 -14.62 -5.70
C ALA A 388 10.67 -15.05 -4.44
N PRO A 389 11.38 -14.13 -3.77
CA PRO A 389 12.03 -14.40 -2.49
C PRO A 389 11.02 -14.75 -1.38
N ASP A 390 11.45 -15.51 -0.37
CA ASP A 390 10.57 -15.99 0.71
C ASP A 390 9.83 -14.89 1.49
N TRP A 391 10.37 -13.66 1.55
CA TRP A 391 9.71 -12.52 2.20
C TRP A 391 8.48 -12.01 1.42
N TYR A 392 8.33 -12.37 0.14
CA TYR A 392 7.19 -12.07 -0.72
C TYR A 392 6.16 -13.20 -0.62
N GLN A 393 5.17 -13.02 0.25
CA GLN A 393 4.35 -14.13 0.76
C GLN A 393 2.93 -14.13 0.16
N PRO A 394 2.35 -15.30 -0.16
CA PRO A 394 0.96 -15.36 -0.65
C PRO A 394 -0.01 -15.06 0.51
N ALA A 395 -0.78 -13.98 0.40
CA ALA A 395 -1.66 -13.46 1.43
C ALA A 395 -2.72 -14.49 1.81
N TYR A 396 -3.53 -14.92 0.84
CA TYR A 396 -4.73 -15.71 1.09
C TYR A 396 -4.48 -17.24 1.10
N GLU A 397 -3.28 -17.71 0.77
CA GLU A 397 -2.92 -19.13 0.91
C GLU A 397 -2.43 -19.51 2.32
N GLY A 398 -2.26 -18.54 3.23
CA GLY A 398 -1.81 -18.89 4.58
C GLY A 398 -1.67 -17.78 5.62
N TRP A 399 -1.84 -16.51 5.27
CA TRP A 399 -1.60 -15.39 6.20
C TRP A 399 -2.85 -14.60 6.53
N PHE A 400 -3.64 -14.25 5.53
CA PHE A 400 -4.85 -13.46 5.66
C PHE A 400 -6.10 -14.31 5.45
N GLN A 401 -7.12 -13.99 6.24
CA GLN A 401 -8.51 -14.10 5.84
C GLN A 401 -9.10 -12.70 5.77
N GLU A 402 -10.14 -12.51 4.97
CA GLU A 402 -10.80 -11.20 4.85
C GLU A 402 -12.32 -11.26 4.84
N THR A 403 -12.93 -10.09 5.02
CA THR A 403 -14.37 -9.91 4.80
C THR A 403 -14.70 -9.75 3.32
N GLU A 404 -15.96 -9.94 2.95
CA GLU A 404 -16.51 -9.38 1.70
C GLU A 404 -16.19 -7.88 1.59
N TYR A 405 -16.08 -7.37 0.37
CA TYR A 405 -15.72 -5.98 0.08
C TYR A 405 -16.73 -5.20 -0.77
N ASN A 406 -17.69 -5.88 -1.40
CA ASN A 406 -18.62 -5.24 -2.33
C ASN A 406 -19.92 -4.80 -1.61
N PHE A 407 -19.94 -3.56 -1.13
CA PHE A 407 -21.09 -3.00 -0.40
C PHE A 407 -21.61 -1.72 -1.04
N ASP A 408 -22.87 -1.71 -1.47
CA ASP A 408 -23.53 -0.52 -2.05
C ASP A 408 -24.07 0.45 -0.98
N ARG A 409 -24.26 -0.01 0.26
CA ARG A 409 -24.80 0.79 1.38
C ARG A 409 -24.25 0.34 2.72
N ALA A 410 -24.12 1.28 3.67
CA ALA A 410 -23.59 1.00 5.01
C ALA A 410 -24.32 -0.16 5.73
N GLY A 411 -25.63 -0.33 5.52
CA GLY A 411 -26.42 -1.38 6.16
C GLY A 411 -26.24 -2.80 5.61
N THR A 412 -25.49 -3.01 4.51
CA THR A 412 -25.13 -4.36 4.01
C THR A 412 -23.78 -4.85 4.47
N MET A 413 -22.97 -3.94 5.03
CA MET A 413 -21.64 -4.27 5.51
C MET A 413 -21.71 -5.38 6.55
N ASN A 414 -21.11 -6.52 6.21
CA ASN A 414 -21.10 -7.74 7.02
C ASN A 414 -19.65 -8.17 7.32
N CYS A 415 -19.51 -9.33 7.98
CA CYS A 415 -18.22 -9.92 8.35
C CYS A 415 -18.03 -11.32 7.73
N ASN A 416 -18.77 -11.64 6.67
CA ASN A 416 -18.70 -12.92 5.98
C ASN A 416 -17.28 -13.17 5.44
N ALA A 417 -16.86 -14.44 5.38
CA ALA A 417 -15.60 -14.80 4.75
C ALA A 417 -15.66 -14.49 3.25
N ASN A 418 -14.56 -13.95 2.71
CA ASN A 418 -14.38 -13.84 1.26
C ASN A 418 -13.18 -14.67 0.80
N ARG A 419 -11.96 -14.16 1.00
CA ARG A 419 -10.71 -14.87 0.66
C ARG A 419 -9.96 -15.28 1.93
N GLY A 420 -9.08 -16.28 1.77
CA GLY A 420 -8.19 -16.76 2.82
C GLY A 420 -8.65 -18.00 3.55
N THR A 421 -7.70 -18.70 4.19
CA THR A 421 -8.00 -19.92 4.96
C THR A 421 -8.56 -19.58 6.36
N PRO A 422 -9.47 -20.39 6.92
CA PRO A 422 -10.07 -20.11 8.24
C PRO A 422 -9.06 -20.02 9.39
N ASP A 423 -7.94 -20.72 9.27
CA ASP A 423 -6.84 -20.77 10.25
C ASP A 423 -5.80 -19.66 10.05
N ALA A 424 -5.95 -18.82 9.02
CA ALA A 424 -5.06 -17.69 8.77
C ALA A 424 -4.91 -16.80 10.02
N PRO A 425 -3.68 -16.44 10.42
CA PRO A 425 -3.43 -15.69 11.66
C PRO A 425 -3.83 -14.21 11.56
N LEU A 426 -3.85 -13.62 10.35
CA LEU A 426 -4.19 -12.22 10.13
C LEU A 426 -5.60 -12.09 9.56
N PHE A 427 -6.30 -11.03 9.96
CA PHE A 427 -7.66 -10.73 9.52
C PHE A 427 -7.73 -9.33 8.91
N LEU A 428 -8.10 -9.26 7.64
CA LEU A 428 -8.31 -8.01 6.91
C LEU A 428 -9.81 -7.69 6.85
N VAL A 429 -10.19 -6.49 7.26
CA VAL A 429 -11.57 -6.00 7.18
C VAL A 429 -11.68 -4.98 6.06
N ASN A 430 -12.47 -5.32 5.05
CA ASN A 430 -12.77 -4.47 3.93
C ASN A 430 -13.90 -3.48 4.31
N HIS A 431 -13.57 -2.19 4.41
CA HIS A 431 -14.42 -1.16 4.99
C HIS A 431 -14.58 0.09 4.09
N TRP A 432 -15.24 -0.11 2.96
CA TRP A 432 -15.68 0.97 2.07
C TRP A 432 -17.02 0.65 1.42
N LEU A 433 -17.64 1.65 0.79
CA LEU A 433 -18.79 1.45 -0.09
C LEU A 433 -18.32 1.46 -1.54
N THR A 434 -18.75 0.46 -2.30
CA THR A 434 -18.43 0.28 -3.71
C THR A 434 -19.30 1.20 -4.56
N SER A 435 -18.66 2.03 -5.38
CA SER A 435 -19.31 2.94 -6.32
C SER A 435 -18.38 3.23 -7.48
N THR A 436 -18.92 3.29 -8.70
CA THR A 436 -18.16 3.70 -9.91
C THR A 436 -17.50 5.08 -9.74
N ARG A 437 -18.07 5.94 -8.90
CA ARG A 437 -17.46 7.22 -8.51
C ARG A 437 -17.32 7.24 -6.99
N PRO A 438 -16.12 6.99 -6.46
CA PRO A 438 -15.86 7.07 -5.03
C PRO A 438 -16.30 8.43 -4.46
N ASN A 439 -17.01 8.40 -3.34
CA ASN A 439 -17.64 9.58 -2.75
C ASN A 439 -17.15 9.81 -1.32
N PRO A 440 -16.41 10.91 -1.06
CA PRO A 440 -15.95 11.28 0.28
C PRO A 440 -17.07 11.43 1.33
N ASN A 441 -18.32 11.71 0.91
CA ASN A 441 -19.46 11.77 1.84
C ASN A 441 -19.85 10.40 2.39
N ASP A 442 -19.61 9.33 1.64
CA ASP A 442 -19.94 7.99 2.08
C ASP A 442 -18.89 7.48 3.07
N ALA A 443 -17.60 7.76 2.82
CA ALA A 443 -16.55 7.56 3.82
C ALA A 443 -16.80 8.34 5.11
N ARG A 444 -17.31 9.58 5.05
CA ARG A 444 -17.73 10.32 6.26
C ARG A 444 -18.73 9.55 7.15
N LYS A 445 -19.58 8.71 6.57
CA LYS A 445 -20.55 7.90 7.30
C LYS A 445 -19.89 6.64 7.85
N VAL A 446 -19.27 5.84 6.98
CA VAL A 446 -18.75 4.51 7.36
C VAL A 446 -17.45 4.60 8.15
N ASN A 447 -16.57 5.58 7.89
CA ASN A 447 -15.34 5.80 8.65
C ASN A 447 -15.57 6.60 9.95
N SER A 448 -16.82 6.95 10.27
CA SER A 448 -17.13 7.57 11.57
C SER A 448 -16.77 6.61 12.70
N ARG A 449 -16.32 7.17 13.83
CA ARG A 449 -15.88 6.39 14.99
C ARG A 449 -16.91 5.36 15.43
N GLU A 450 -18.16 5.78 15.59
CA GLU A 450 -19.28 4.92 16.04
C GLU A 450 -19.50 3.74 15.09
N PHE A 451 -19.56 3.99 13.78
CA PHE A 451 -19.81 2.94 12.80
C PHE A 451 -18.62 1.97 12.69
N LEU A 452 -17.41 2.53 12.59
CA LEU A 452 -16.19 1.76 12.44
C LEU A 452 -15.92 0.88 13.67
N GLU A 453 -15.95 1.43 14.88
CA GLU A 453 -15.75 0.64 16.12
C GLU A 453 -16.80 -0.47 16.26
N SER A 454 -18.07 -0.14 16.00
CA SER A 454 -19.17 -1.11 16.07
C SER A 454 -18.93 -2.28 15.13
N ARG A 455 -18.57 -2.01 13.87
CA ARG A 455 -18.31 -3.05 12.88
C ARG A 455 -17.08 -3.87 13.23
N LEU A 456 -15.96 -3.24 13.61
CA LEU A 456 -14.75 -3.96 13.97
C LEU A 456 -14.97 -4.89 15.17
N ARG A 457 -15.75 -4.46 16.17
CA ARG A 457 -16.13 -5.31 17.31
C ARG A 457 -17.08 -6.44 16.90
N ALA A 458 -18.04 -6.18 16.03
CA ALA A 458 -18.94 -7.20 15.49
C ALA A 458 -18.14 -8.28 14.72
N CYS A 459 -17.27 -7.87 13.80
CA CYS A 459 -16.42 -8.80 13.07
C CYS A 459 -15.47 -9.56 13.99
N ALA A 460 -14.92 -8.90 15.02
CA ALA A 460 -14.08 -9.58 15.99
C ALA A 460 -14.83 -10.69 16.75
N ALA A 461 -16.07 -10.41 17.15
CA ALA A 461 -16.92 -11.37 17.85
C ALA A 461 -17.37 -12.52 16.94
N GLU A 462 -17.77 -12.23 15.71
CA GLU A 462 -18.25 -13.22 14.74
C GLU A 462 -17.13 -14.15 14.25
N ARG A 463 -15.94 -13.58 13.99
CA ARG A 463 -14.79 -14.32 13.45
C ARG A 463 -13.91 -14.95 14.52
N GLY A 464 -14.15 -14.63 15.80
CA GLY A 464 -13.35 -15.10 16.93
C GLY A 464 -11.90 -14.64 16.91
N ARG A 465 -11.60 -13.53 16.21
CA ARG A 465 -10.25 -12.98 16.02
C ARG A 465 -10.31 -11.49 15.76
N LEU A 466 -9.25 -10.79 16.10
CA LEU A 466 -9.23 -9.34 15.98
C LEU A 466 -8.88 -8.92 14.54
N PRO A 467 -9.49 -7.85 14.02
CA PRO A 467 -9.02 -7.23 12.79
C PRO A 467 -7.56 -6.78 12.94
N ASN A 468 -6.75 -7.13 11.94
CA ASN A 468 -5.35 -6.72 11.84
C ASN A 468 -5.18 -5.61 10.80
N VAL A 469 -5.83 -5.71 9.65
CA VAL A 469 -5.73 -4.69 8.59
C VAL A 469 -7.12 -4.14 8.36
N VAL A 470 -7.30 -2.83 8.56
CA VAL A 470 -8.61 -2.18 8.40
C VAL A 470 -8.54 -1.24 7.20
N ALA A 471 -8.96 -1.75 6.04
CA ALA A 471 -8.84 -1.05 4.76
C ALA A 471 -10.06 -0.17 4.49
N VAL A 472 -9.83 1.13 4.24
CA VAL A 472 -10.89 2.10 3.94
C VAL A 472 -10.61 2.89 2.65
N ASN A 473 -11.66 3.46 2.09
CA ASN A 473 -11.56 4.58 1.16
C ASN A 473 -11.49 5.91 1.95
N PHE A 474 -10.70 6.86 1.45
CA PHE A 474 -10.47 8.19 2.02
C PHE A 474 -10.06 8.16 3.50
N ALA A 475 -8.90 7.56 3.81
CA ALA A 475 -8.43 7.40 5.19
C ALA A 475 -8.27 8.72 5.98
N GLU A 476 -8.15 9.85 5.30
CA GLU A 476 -8.10 11.18 5.92
C GLU A 476 -9.46 11.66 6.44
N ILE A 477 -10.55 10.95 6.08
CA ILE A 477 -11.92 11.23 6.50
C ILE A 477 -12.36 10.19 7.52
N GLY A 478 -12.73 10.67 8.70
CA GLY A 478 -13.19 9.85 9.81
C GLY A 478 -12.13 9.72 10.89
N GLU A 479 -12.18 8.61 11.63
CA GLU A 479 -11.33 8.40 12.81
C GLU A 479 -10.56 7.07 12.74
N LEU A 480 -10.22 6.59 11.54
CA LEU A 480 -9.54 5.30 11.33
C LEU A 480 -8.31 5.13 12.26
N SER A 481 -7.38 6.07 12.22
CA SER A 481 -6.15 6.00 13.03
C SER A 481 -6.45 6.03 14.54
N ALA A 482 -7.40 6.87 14.98
CA ALA A 482 -7.77 6.94 16.40
C ALA A 482 -8.45 5.66 16.89
N VAL A 483 -9.37 5.10 16.10
CA VAL A 483 -10.08 3.85 16.41
C VAL A 483 -9.11 2.67 16.49
N THR A 484 -8.23 2.52 15.49
CA THR A 484 -7.24 1.44 15.46
C THR A 484 -6.26 1.54 16.64
N GLN A 485 -5.80 2.75 16.99
CA GLN A 485 -4.96 2.99 18.17
C GLN A 485 -5.68 2.67 19.48
N ASP A 486 -6.93 3.12 19.65
CA ASP A 486 -7.72 2.83 20.84
C ASP A 486 -7.98 1.33 21.02
N MET A 487 -8.27 0.63 19.93
CA MET A 487 -8.44 -0.82 19.95
C MET A 487 -7.12 -1.54 20.26
N ASN A 488 -5.99 -1.10 19.70
CA ASN A 488 -4.68 -1.68 20.04
C ASN A 488 -4.33 -1.54 21.52
N ARG A 489 -4.59 -0.37 22.13
CA ARG A 489 -4.39 -0.16 23.58
C ARG A 489 -5.25 -1.10 24.41
N GLU A 490 -6.50 -1.33 24.00
CA GLU A 490 -7.38 -2.30 24.65
C GLU A 490 -6.80 -3.72 24.61
N LEU A 491 -6.14 -4.10 23.50
CA LEU A 491 -5.52 -5.42 23.35
C LEU A 491 -4.29 -5.60 24.24
N LEU A 492 -3.47 -4.55 24.37
CA LEU A 492 -2.35 -4.59 25.28
C LEU A 492 -2.79 -4.81 26.74
N ASP A 493 -3.86 -4.12 27.16
CA ASP A 493 -4.44 -4.32 28.49
C ASP A 493 -4.91 -5.75 28.71
N ARG A 494 -5.50 -6.39 27.69
CA ARG A 494 -5.91 -7.80 27.74
C ARG A 494 -4.70 -8.73 27.77
N PHE A 495 -3.70 -8.48 26.92
CA PHE A 495 -2.48 -9.27 26.84
C PHE A 495 -1.72 -9.27 28.17
N ARG A 496 -1.57 -8.09 28.80
CA ARG A 496 -0.96 -7.96 30.14
C ARG A 496 -1.75 -8.70 31.21
N LYS A 497 -3.09 -8.58 31.24
CA LYS A 497 -3.94 -9.32 32.17
C LYS A 497 -3.82 -10.84 32.02
N LEU A 498 -3.70 -11.35 30.79
CA LEU A 498 -3.51 -12.77 30.53
C LEU A 498 -2.09 -13.24 30.92
N GLY A 499 -1.07 -12.42 30.65
CA GLY A 499 0.31 -12.66 31.07
C GLY A 499 0.47 -12.71 32.59
N ASP A 500 -0.18 -11.78 33.29
CA ASP A 500 -0.21 -11.70 34.76
C ASP A 500 -1.02 -12.86 35.39
N ALA A 501 -2.12 -13.28 34.76
CA ALA A 501 -2.89 -14.44 35.19
C ALA A 501 -2.13 -15.77 34.98
N GLY A 502 -1.17 -15.81 34.04
CA GLY A 502 -0.25 -16.92 33.82
C GLY A 502 1.03 -16.87 34.67
N HIS A 503 1.34 -15.73 35.30
CA HIS A 503 2.54 -15.53 36.11
C HIS A 503 2.20 -15.15 37.55
N GLY A 504 2.07 -16.16 38.39
CA GLY A 504 2.25 -15.98 39.83
C GLY A 504 3.67 -15.48 40.09
N THR A 505 3.77 -14.19 40.47
CA THR A 505 4.92 -13.51 41.10
C THR A 505 6.31 -13.69 40.46
N GLY A 506 6.73 -12.69 39.69
CA GLY A 506 8.16 -12.40 39.48
C GLY A 506 8.49 -11.89 38.09
N ALA A 507 8.72 -10.59 37.95
CA ALA A 507 9.46 -10.02 36.83
C ALA A 507 10.90 -9.67 37.30
N PRO A 508 11.84 -9.37 36.39
CA PRO A 508 12.30 -10.18 35.26
C PRO A 508 13.84 -10.32 35.31
N ASN A 509 14.42 -11.33 34.65
CA ASN A 509 15.76 -11.34 34.02
C ASN A 509 16.27 -12.77 33.88
N SER A 510 16.36 -13.25 32.64
CA SER A 510 17.51 -13.96 32.06
C SER A 510 17.01 -14.82 30.90
N VAL A 511 17.46 -14.49 29.69
CA VAL A 511 17.43 -15.38 28.53
C VAL A 511 18.30 -16.61 28.86
N PRO A 512 17.80 -17.86 28.73
CA PRO A 512 18.67 -19.03 28.63
C PRO A 512 18.94 -19.38 27.16
N PRO A 513 20.14 -19.90 26.83
CA PRO A 513 20.58 -20.09 25.45
C PRO A 513 19.97 -21.34 24.82
N SER A 514 19.86 -21.28 23.49
CA SER A 514 19.41 -22.33 22.56
C SER A 514 20.00 -23.71 22.87
N ALA A 515 19.13 -24.71 23.00
CA ALA A 515 19.52 -26.12 22.97
C ALA A 515 19.48 -26.62 21.52
N THR A 516 20.65 -26.85 20.96
CA THR A 516 20.90 -27.52 19.69
C THR A 516 20.54 -29.01 19.80
N GLY A 517 19.53 -29.43 19.04
CA GLY A 517 19.28 -30.83 18.70
C GLY A 517 19.11 -30.97 17.19
N PRO A 518 19.64 -32.02 16.54
CA PRO A 518 19.48 -32.20 15.10
C PRO A 518 18.02 -32.56 14.79
N PRO A 519 17.42 -32.02 13.72
CA PRO A 519 16.02 -32.27 13.42
C PRO A 519 15.81 -33.73 12.99
N PRO A 520 14.69 -34.38 13.40
CA PRO A 520 14.31 -35.66 12.84
C PRO A 520 13.92 -35.48 11.37
N THR A 521 14.39 -36.39 10.53
CA THR A 521 14.11 -36.46 9.09
C THR A 521 12.61 -36.40 8.80
N ALA A 522 12.19 -35.40 8.02
CA ALA A 522 10.84 -35.28 7.50
C ALA A 522 10.52 -36.40 6.49
N PRO A 523 9.28 -36.92 6.46
CA PRO A 523 8.84 -37.76 5.35
C PRO A 523 8.73 -36.93 4.06
N PRO A 524 8.91 -37.53 2.88
CA PRO A 524 8.94 -36.78 1.63
C PRO A 524 7.58 -36.13 1.36
N SER A 525 7.61 -34.81 1.17
CA SER A 525 6.48 -34.03 0.65
C SER A 525 6.02 -34.64 -0.67
N ALA A 526 4.72 -34.91 -0.79
CA ALA A 526 4.12 -35.25 -2.06
C ALA A 526 4.23 -34.03 -2.99
N THR A 527 5.25 -34.03 -3.84
CA THR A 527 5.35 -33.16 -5.01
C THR A 527 4.08 -33.31 -5.84
N THR A 528 3.33 -32.22 -6.00
CA THR A 528 2.36 -32.12 -7.10
C THR A 528 3.14 -32.28 -8.40
N SER A 529 2.74 -33.27 -9.20
CA SER A 529 3.37 -33.52 -10.50
C SER A 529 3.27 -32.27 -11.38
N PRO A 530 4.32 -31.94 -12.16
CA PRO A 530 4.23 -30.87 -13.15
C PRO A 530 3.07 -31.15 -14.11
N LEU A 531 2.35 -30.10 -14.55
CA LEU A 531 1.39 -30.21 -15.64
C LEU A 531 2.10 -30.85 -16.84
N ASN A 532 1.49 -31.89 -17.42
CA ASN A 532 2.07 -32.57 -18.57
C ASN A 532 2.28 -31.56 -19.72
N PRO A 533 3.40 -31.64 -20.46
CA PRO A 533 3.59 -30.81 -21.64
C PRO A 533 2.46 -31.10 -22.64
N VAL A 534 1.93 -30.04 -23.24
CA VAL A 534 0.85 -30.12 -24.23
C VAL A 534 1.31 -30.91 -25.46
N THR A 535 0.48 -31.83 -25.96
CA THR A 535 0.79 -32.61 -27.15
C THR A 535 0.61 -31.78 -28.43
N VAL A 536 1.71 -31.37 -29.05
CA VAL A 536 1.69 -30.63 -30.33
C VAL A 536 1.32 -31.57 -31.48
N LEU A 537 0.33 -31.18 -32.29
CA LEU A 537 -0.14 -31.95 -33.45
C LEU A 537 0.31 -31.31 -34.77
N GLU A 538 1.18 -31.99 -35.50
CA GLU A 538 1.68 -31.53 -36.81
C GLU A 538 0.77 -31.93 -37.98
N THR A 539 -0.19 -32.84 -37.75
CA THR A 539 -1.16 -33.30 -38.75
C THR A 539 -2.50 -33.56 -38.10
N LEU A 540 -3.58 -33.32 -38.85
CA LEU A 540 -4.95 -33.67 -38.46
C LEU A 540 -5.61 -34.53 -39.57
N THR A 541 -6.23 -35.64 -39.18
CA THR A 541 -6.75 -36.63 -40.13
C THR A 541 -8.24 -36.90 -39.91
N GLY A 542 -9.04 -36.72 -40.97
CA GLY A 542 -10.47 -37.06 -40.96
C GLY A 542 -11.32 -36.08 -40.12
N GLY A 543 -12.52 -36.53 -39.73
CA GLY A 543 -13.52 -35.72 -39.01
C GLY A 543 -14.36 -34.81 -39.93
N ASP A 544 -15.22 -34.00 -39.31
CA ASP A 544 -16.03 -32.97 -39.96
C ASP A 544 -15.65 -31.59 -39.37
N PRO A 545 -14.86 -30.78 -40.10
CA PRO A 545 -14.42 -29.49 -39.60
C PRO A 545 -15.56 -28.51 -39.28
N VAL A 546 -16.64 -28.53 -40.06
CA VAL A 546 -17.77 -27.60 -39.85
C VAL A 546 -18.49 -27.97 -38.57
N GLN A 547 -18.80 -29.25 -38.38
CA GLN A 547 -19.50 -29.71 -37.18
C GLN A 547 -18.64 -29.58 -35.92
N PHE A 548 -17.35 -29.92 -36.00
CA PHE A 548 -16.42 -29.81 -34.89
C PHE A 548 -16.23 -28.35 -34.44
N CYS A 549 -16.09 -27.42 -35.39
CA CYS A 549 -15.93 -26.01 -35.06
C CYS A 549 -17.17 -25.42 -34.37
N GLN A 550 -18.37 -25.93 -34.65
CA GLN A 550 -19.60 -25.52 -33.96
C GLN A 550 -19.62 -25.95 -32.49
N THR A 551 -19.03 -27.10 -32.15
CA THR A 551 -19.00 -27.63 -30.77
C THR A 551 -17.83 -27.13 -29.94
N ARG A 552 -16.84 -26.46 -30.56
CA ARG A 552 -15.58 -26.06 -29.92
C ARG A 552 -15.79 -25.15 -28.70
N ALA A 553 -16.65 -24.14 -28.81
CA ALA A 553 -16.86 -23.16 -27.74
C ALA A 553 -17.42 -23.83 -26.47
N ALA A 554 -18.47 -24.62 -26.61
CA ALA A 554 -19.08 -25.35 -25.50
C ALA A 554 -18.11 -26.38 -24.88
N THR A 555 -17.34 -27.08 -25.72
CA THR A 555 -16.32 -28.05 -25.27
C THR A 555 -15.23 -27.37 -24.47
N ARG A 556 -14.69 -26.25 -24.97
CA ARG A 556 -13.68 -25.46 -24.28
C ARG A 556 -14.20 -25.00 -22.92
N SER A 557 -15.38 -24.39 -22.85
CA SER A 557 -15.94 -23.91 -21.59
C SER A 557 -16.15 -25.05 -20.58
N ALA A 558 -16.72 -26.18 -21.01
CA ALA A 558 -16.98 -27.32 -20.13
C ALA A 558 -15.69 -27.97 -19.61
N VAL A 559 -14.71 -28.24 -20.49
CA VAL A 559 -13.46 -28.90 -20.11
C VAL A 559 -12.58 -27.96 -19.29
N SER A 560 -12.49 -26.67 -19.63
CA SER A 560 -11.71 -25.70 -18.84
C SER A 560 -12.29 -25.48 -17.44
N ALA A 561 -13.61 -25.36 -17.30
CA ALA A 561 -14.24 -25.22 -15.99
C ALA A 561 -14.04 -26.48 -15.13
N TRP A 562 -14.21 -27.66 -15.72
CA TRP A 562 -13.93 -28.92 -15.04
C TRP A 562 -12.47 -29.07 -14.64
N ALA A 563 -11.52 -28.67 -15.50
CA ALA A 563 -10.09 -28.70 -15.21
C ALA A 563 -9.73 -27.79 -14.04
N VAL A 564 -10.23 -26.56 -14.02
CA VAL A 564 -10.01 -25.61 -12.91
C VAL A 564 -10.57 -26.17 -11.62
N ALA A 565 -11.81 -26.66 -11.62
CA ALA A 565 -12.44 -27.26 -10.44
C ALA A 565 -11.67 -28.50 -9.94
N SER A 566 -11.21 -29.37 -10.85
CA SER A 566 -10.46 -30.58 -10.50
C SER A 566 -9.07 -30.27 -9.93
N LEU A 567 -8.35 -29.29 -10.50
CA LEU A 567 -7.00 -28.90 -10.08
C LEU A 567 -6.98 -28.13 -8.75
N THR A 568 -8.07 -27.41 -8.44
CA THR A 568 -8.21 -26.61 -7.21
C THR A 568 -8.88 -27.38 -6.07
N ALA A 569 -9.49 -28.54 -6.34
CA ALA A 569 -10.14 -29.35 -5.32
C ALA A 569 -9.14 -29.95 -4.30
N PRO A 570 -9.35 -29.71 -2.98
CA PRO A 570 -8.59 -30.36 -1.92
C PRO A 570 -8.62 -31.90 -2.03
N PRO A 571 -7.62 -32.62 -1.47
CA PRO A 571 -7.58 -34.08 -1.51
C PRO A 571 -8.85 -34.77 -0.98
N ALA A 572 -9.53 -34.16 -0.01
CA ALA A 572 -10.75 -34.68 0.59
C ALA A 572 -12.00 -34.59 -0.33
N THR A 573 -11.96 -33.75 -1.36
CA THR A 573 -13.11 -33.45 -2.24
C THR A 573 -12.78 -33.67 -3.72
N ARG A 574 -11.66 -34.33 -4.03
CA ARG A 574 -11.11 -34.44 -5.38
C ARG A 574 -12.05 -35.08 -6.42
N GLY A 575 -13.02 -35.89 -6.00
CA GLY A 575 -14.02 -36.48 -6.92
C GLY A 575 -15.33 -35.71 -7.03
N LEU A 576 -15.52 -34.61 -6.28
CA LEU A 576 -16.73 -33.79 -6.38
C LEU A 576 -16.82 -33.01 -7.71
N PRO A 577 -15.72 -32.42 -8.24
CA PRO A 577 -15.74 -31.79 -9.56
C PRO A 577 -16.16 -32.76 -10.67
N ASP A 578 -15.73 -34.03 -10.60
CA ASP A 578 -16.10 -35.05 -11.57
C ASP A 578 -17.61 -35.30 -11.57
N LEU A 579 -18.22 -35.43 -10.38
CA LEU A 579 -19.67 -35.61 -10.25
C LEU A 579 -20.45 -34.37 -10.68
N ALA A 580 -19.91 -33.17 -10.47
CA ALA A 580 -20.54 -31.91 -10.86
C ALA A 580 -20.53 -31.74 -12.39
N PHE A 581 -19.36 -31.86 -13.01
CA PHE A 581 -19.14 -31.51 -14.42
C PHE A 581 -19.31 -32.69 -15.38
N GLY A 582 -19.26 -33.95 -14.92
CA GLY A 582 -19.37 -35.14 -15.76
C GLY A 582 -20.52 -35.11 -16.78
N PRO A 583 -21.77 -34.79 -16.39
CA PRO A 583 -22.90 -34.64 -17.32
C PRO A 583 -22.68 -33.54 -18.38
N VAL A 584 -22.08 -32.42 -17.99
CA VAL A 584 -21.84 -31.26 -18.86
C VAL A 584 -20.73 -31.57 -19.87
N VAL A 585 -19.65 -32.19 -19.41
CA VAL A 585 -18.49 -32.59 -20.22
C VAL A 585 -18.86 -33.69 -21.19
N ASP A 586 -19.58 -34.75 -20.78
CA ASP A 586 -20.00 -35.81 -21.71
C ASP A 586 -20.83 -35.26 -22.87
N ARG A 587 -21.72 -34.29 -22.59
CA ARG A 587 -22.52 -33.65 -23.62
C ARG A 587 -21.67 -32.80 -24.57
N ALA A 588 -20.85 -31.90 -24.04
CA ALA A 588 -20.08 -30.97 -24.85
C ALA A 588 -18.93 -31.68 -25.59
N LEU A 589 -18.10 -32.42 -24.86
CA LEU A 589 -16.95 -33.14 -25.39
C LEU A 589 -17.39 -34.33 -26.26
N GLY A 590 -18.46 -35.04 -25.91
CA GLY A 590 -18.95 -36.16 -26.71
C GLY A 590 -19.40 -35.73 -28.12
N ALA A 591 -20.06 -34.57 -28.24
CA ALA A 591 -20.43 -33.99 -29.53
C ALA A 591 -19.18 -33.58 -30.35
N SER A 592 -18.17 -33.03 -29.68
CA SER A 592 -16.90 -32.65 -30.29
C SER A 592 -16.12 -33.87 -30.78
N VAL A 593 -15.94 -34.91 -29.95
CA VAL A 593 -15.23 -36.14 -30.29
C VAL A 593 -15.85 -36.87 -31.48
N ALA A 594 -17.19 -36.83 -31.63
CA ALA A 594 -17.88 -37.46 -32.76
C ALA A 594 -17.56 -36.83 -34.13
N SER A 595 -17.09 -35.57 -34.14
CA SER A 595 -16.75 -34.81 -35.36
C SER A 595 -15.26 -34.43 -35.44
N ALA A 596 -14.48 -34.75 -34.41
CA ALA A 596 -13.08 -34.42 -34.29
C ALA A 596 -12.19 -35.18 -35.29
N PRO A 597 -11.03 -34.61 -35.65
CA PRO A 597 -9.97 -35.36 -36.32
C PRO A 597 -9.46 -36.48 -35.39
N ALA A 598 -8.93 -37.54 -35.98
CA ALA A 598 -8.59 -38.78 -35.27
C ALA A 598 -7.63 -38.56 -34.08
N GLU A 599 -6.70 -37.62 -34.21
CA GLU A 599 -5.70 -37.27 -33.21
C GLU A 599 -6.34 -36.61 -31.97
N ILE A 600 -7.20 -35.60 -32.16
CA ILE A 600 -7.92 -34.92 -31.08
C ILE A 600 -8.93 -35.88 -30.44
N ALA A 601 -9.61 -36.70 -31.23
CA ALA A 601 -10.54 -37.71 -30.73
C ALA A 601 -9.84 -38.71 -29.80
N ALA A 602 -8.62 -39.17 -30.17
CA ALA A 602 -7.84 -40.09 -29.37
C ALA A 602 -7.39 -39.47 -28.03
N LEU A 603 -6.90 -38.22 -28.04
CA LEU A 603 -6.47 -37.50 -26.85
C LEU A 603 -7.64 -37.19 -25.90
N SER A 604 -8.80 -36.85 -26.47
CA SER A 604 -10.02 -36.52 -25.71
C SER A 604 -10.70 -37.72 -25.05
N GLN A 605 -10.34 -38.95 -25.41
CA GLN A 605 -11.07 -40.14 -24.97
C GLN A 605 -11.01 -40.35 -23.45
N SER A 606 -9.86 -40.07 -22.82
CA SER A 606 -9.69 -40.24 -21.36
C SER A 606 -10.58 -39.29 -20.56
N ALA A 607 -10.73 -38.05 -21.03
CA ALA A 607 -11.66 -37.07 -20.46
C ALA A 607 -13.12 -37.52 -20.59
N LEU A 608 -13.49 -38.02 -21.78
CA LEU A 608 -14.84 -38.48 -22.06
C LEU A 608 -15.20 -39.74 -21.25
N ASP A 609 -14.28 -40.68 -21.11
CA ASP A 609 -14.50 -41.91 -20.32
C ASP A 609 -14.66 -41.58 -18.82
N ARG A 610 -13.86 -40.64 -18.30
CA ARG A 610 -14.00 -40.18 -16.91
C ARG A 610 -15.32 -39.46 -16.67
N ALA A 611 -15.76 -38.61 -17.59
CA ALA A 611 -17.06 -37.94 -17.51
C ALA A 611 -18.22 -38.95 -17.48
N ARG A 612 -18.15 -40.00 -18.29
CA ARG A 612 -19.14 -41.10 -18.30
C ARG A 612 -19.14 -41.92 -17.03
N ALA A 613 -17.95 -42.21 -16.48
CA ALA A 613 -17.83 -42.88 -15.19
C ALA A 613 -18.48 -42.06 -14.07
N ALA A 614 -18.36 -40.72 -14.11
CA ALA A 614 -19.02 -39.84 -13.14
C ALA A 614 -20.55 -39.88 -13.29
N ILE A 615 -21.07 -39.93 -14.52
CA ILE A 615 -22.51 -40.12 -14.77
C ILE A 615 -22.99 -41.47 -14.20
N ASP A 616 -22.22 -42.54 -14.35
CA ASP A 616 -22.57 -43.84 -13.78
C ASP A 616 -22.55 -43.82 -12.24
N ALA A 617 -21.64 -43.07 -11.62
CA ALA A 617 -21.63 -42.84 -10.18
C ALA A 617 -22.88 -42.05 -9.72
N LEU A 618 -23.30 -41.02 -10.46
CA LEU A 618 -24.54 -40.29 -10.22
C LEU A 618 -25.78 -41.19 -10.35
N ARG A 619 -25.82 -42.07 -11.34
CA ARG A 619 -26.88 -43.08 -11.48
C ARG A 619 -26.87 -44.06 -10.30
N GLY A 620 -25.69 -44.45 -9.82
CA GLY A 620 -25.52 -45.24 -8.60
C GLY A 620 -26.07 -44.57 -7.34
N LEU A 621 -26.10 -43.24 -7.30
CA LEU A 621 -26.75 -42.46 -6.23
C LEU A 621 -28.28 -42.41 -6.34
N GLY A 622 -28.83 -42.76 -7.50
CA GLY A 622 -30.27 -42.78 -7.78
C GLY A 622 -30.76 -41.65 -8.68
N LEU A 623 -29.87 -40.91 -9.36
CA LEU A 623 -30.28 -39.94 -10.37
C LEU A 623 -30.72 -40.68 -11.64
N ASP A 624 -31.96 -40.42 -12.09
CA ASP A 624 -32.44 -40.92 -13.36
C ASP A 624 -31.87 -40.12 -14.54
N GLN A 625 -32.10 -40.59 -15.77
CA GLN A 625 -31.59 -39.92 -16.97
C GLN A 625 -32.09 -38.48 -17.08
N ALA A 626 -33.33 -38.20 -16.65
CA ALA A 626 -33.87 -36.85 -16.70
C ALA A 626 -33.14 -35.91 -15.73
N ALA A 627 -32.70 -36.38 -14.56
CA ALA A 627 -31.88 -35.61 -13.63
C ALA A 627 -30.47 -35.34 -14.19
N VAL A 628 -29.85 -36.35 -14.82
CA VAL A 628 -28.56 -36.19 -15.51
C VAL A 628 -28.67 -35.17 -16.65
N ASP A 629 -29.72 -35.23 -17.45
CA ASP A 629 -29.94 -34.29 -18.55
C ASP A 629 -30.16 -32.85 -18.05
N ARG A 630 -30.90 -32.69 -16.93
CA ARG A 630 -31.09 -31.38 -16.28
C ARG A 630 -29.79 -30.80 -15.75
N LEU A 631 -28.91 -31.62 -15.15
CA LEU A 631 -27.60 -31.17 -14.70
C LEU A 631 -26.74 -30.68 -15.88
N ALA A 632 -26.77 -31.43 -16.99
CA ALA A 632 -26.06 -31.03 -18.19
C ALA A 632 -26.64 -29.74 -18.82
N ASP A 633 -27.97 -29.55 -18.81
CA ASP A 633 -28.63 -28.33 -19.29
C ASP A 633 -28.26 -27.12 -18.42
N LEU A 634 -28.33 -27.30 -17.10
CA LEU A 634 -28.00 -26.27 -16.12
C LEU A 634 -26.53 -25.86 -16.26
N GLY A 635 -25.62 -26.83 -16.33
CA GLY A 635 -24.20 -26.56 -16.49
C GLY A 635 -23.87 -25.89 -17.81
N SER A 636 -24.49 -26.32 -18.92
CA SER A 636 -24.33 -25.67 -20.22
C SER A 636 -24.79 -24.21 -20.17
N THR A 637 -25.95 -23.95 -19.57
CA THR A 637 -26.50 -22.58 -19.39
C THR A 637 -25.60 -21.71 -18.52
N LEU A 638 -25.09 -22.26 -17.41
CA LEU A 638 -24.17 -21.53 -16.52
C LEU A 638 -22.86 -21.18 -17.23
N LEU A 639 -22.39 -22.04 -18.13
CA LEU A 639 -21.16 -21.85 -18.89
C LEU A 639 -21.31 -20.95 -20.13
N GLU A 640 -22.54 -20.60 -20.53
CA GLU A 640 -22.82 -19.64 -21.62
C GLU A 640 -22.75 -18.17 -21.17
N GLY A 641 -22.65 -17.90 -19.86
CA GLY A 641 -22.54 -16.54 -19.31
C GLY A 641 -21.21 -15.84 -19.64
N GLU A 642 -21.16 -14.52 -19.46
CA GLU A 642 -19.90 -13.76 -19.57
C GLU A 642 -18.98 -14.11 -18.38
N ASN A 643 -17.94 -14.90 -18.66
CA ASN A 643 -16.88 -15.30 -17.72
C ASN A 643 -17.36 -16.12 -16.49
N PRO A 644 -17.88 -17.33 -16.70
CA PRO A 644 -18.46 -18.14 -15.63
C PRO A 644 -17.38 -18.64 -14.66
N ASP A 645 -17.50 -18.31 -13.38
CA ASP A 645 -16.61 -18.79 -12.32
C ASP A 645 -16.81 -20.31 -12.11
N PRO A 646 -15.81 -21.16 -12.39
CA PRO A 646 -15.94 -22.61 -12.27
C PRO A 646 -16.34 -23.08 -10.87
N SER A 647 -15.97 -22.36 -9.81
CA SER A 647 -16.34 -22.70 -8.43
C SER A 647 -17.83 -22.46 -8.14
N ILE A 648 -18.40 -21.40 -8.72
CA ILE A 648 -19.84 -21.11 -8.65
C ILE A 648 -20.62 -22.13 -9.46
N VAL A 649 -20.13 -22.49 -10.65
CA VAL A 649 -20.74 -23.52 -11.49
C VAL A 649 -20.72 -24.87 -10.78
N GLU A 650 -19.58 -25.28 -10.21
CA GLU A 650 -19.45 -26.50 -9.43
C GLU A 650 -20.41 -26.52 -8.25
N THR A 651 -20.43 -25.45 -7.45
CA THR A 651 -21.30 -25.36 -6.27
C THR A 651 -22.77 -25.46 -6.64
N THR A 652 -23.17 -24.83 -7.75
CA THR A 652 -24.55 -24.85 -8.25
C THR A 652 -24.95 -26.23 -8.76
N LEU A 653 -24.08 -26.90 -9.51
CA LEU A 653 -24.31 -28.27 -10.00
C LEU A 653 -24.36 -29.27 -8.85
N LEU A 654 -23.43 -29.19 -7.90
CA LEU A 654 -23.45 -30.04 -6.71
C LEU A 654 -24.69 -29.77 -5.86
N ALA A 655 -25.15 -28.53 -5.72
CA ALA A 655 -26.39 -28.22 -5.01
C ALA A 655 -27.60 -28.93 -5.64
N GLU A 656 -27.67 -29.01 -6.97
CA GLU A 656 -28.72 -29.76 -7.67
C GLU A 656 -28.59 -31.27 -7.45
N VAL A 657 -27.37 -31.83 -7.42
CA VAL A 657 -27.18 -33.25 -7.06
C VAL A 657 -27.61 -33.49 -5.60
N ARG A 658 -27.16 -32.63 -4.67
CA ARG A 658 -27.44 -32.71 -3.22
C ARG A 658 -28.92 -32.60 -2.93
N SER A 659 -29.67 -31.79 -3.67
CA SER A 659 -31.12 -31.65 -3.51
C SER A 659 -31.88 -32.95 -3.84
N ASN A 660 -31.34 -33.76 -4.77
CA ASN A 660 -31.95 -35.01 -5.19
C ASN A 660 -31.56 -36.20 -4.29
N VAL A 661 -30.33 -36.26 -3.78
CA VAL A 661 -29.80 -37.46 -3.08
C VAL A 661 -29.20 -37.24 -1.69
N GLY A 662 -29.03 -36.00 -1.24
CA GLY A 662 -28.54 -35.63 0.10
C GLY A 662 -27.02 -35.46 0.20
N GLU A 663 -26.57 -34.50 1.02
CA GLU A 663 -25.17 -34.06 1.17
C GLU A 663 -24.17 -35.19 1.47
N ASP A 664 -24.48 -36.00 2.50
CA ASP A 664 -23.56 -37.04 2.97
C ASP A 664 -23.30 -38.11 1.90
N ARG A 665 -24.33 -38.42 1.09
CA ARG A 665 -24.24 -39.41 0.01
C ARG A 665 -23.42 -38.89 -1.17
N VAL A 666 -23.55 -37.61 -1.50
CA VAL A 666 -22.74 -36.96 -2.55
C VAL A 666 -21.28 -36.87 -2.13
N THR A 667 -21.01 -36.47 -0.89
CA THR A 667 -19.64 -36.39 -0.35
C THR A 667 -18.97 -37.77 -0.33
N ALA A 668 -19.67 -38.80 0.14
CA ALA A 668 -19.17 -40.18 0.12
C ALA A 668 -18.88 -40.66 -1.31
N ALA A 669 -19.80 -40.41 -2.25
CA ALA A 669 -19.61 -40.79 -3.64
C ALA A 669 -18.45 -40.06 -4.31
N GLY A 670 -18.18 -38.79 -3.97
CA GLY A 670 -17.00 -38.08 -4.46
C GLY A 670 -15.70 -38.72 -3.98
N GLY A 671 -15.65 -39.13 -2.71
CA GLY A 671 -14.51 -39.88 -2.16
C GLY A 671 -14.32 -41.24 -2.84
N ASP A 672 -15.40 -42.01 -2.98
CA ASP A 672 -15.38 -43.32 -3.64
C ASP A 672 -14.98 -43.20 -5.12
N PHE A 673 -15.47 -42.17 -5.81
CA PHE A 673 -15.13 -41.91 -7.21
C PHE A 673 -13.64 -41.63 -7.38
N ALA A 674 -13.07 -40.73 -6.57
CA ALA A 674 -11.65 -40.40 -6.63
C ALA A 674 -10.74 -41.59 -6.31
N ALA A 675 -11.17 -42.47 -5.41
CA ALA A 675 -10.44 -43.70 -5.08
C ALA A 675 -10.50 -44.75 -6.20
N ALA A 676 -11.67 -44.91 -6.83
CA ALA A 676 -11.88 -45.89 -7.90
C ALA A 676 -11.33 -45.44 -9.26
N HIS A 677 -11.24 -44.12 -9.50
CA HIS A 677 -10.79 -43.53 -10.76
C HIS A 677 -9.64 -42.56 -10.50
N PRO A 678 -8.39 -43.05 -10.32
CA PRO A 678 -7.21 -42.20 -10.30
C PRO A 678 -7.16 -41.32 -11.56
N GLU A 679 -6.70 -40.08 -11.43
CA GLU A 679 -6.61 -39.15 -12.55
C GLU A 679 -5.61 -39.69 -13.60
N PRO A 680 -6.04 -39.91 -14.86
CA PRO A 680 -5.14 -40.38 -15.89
C PRO A 680 -4.17 -39.26 -16.31
N PRO A 681 -2.90 -39.58 -16.64
CA PRO A 681 -1.96 -38.60 -17.11
C PRO A 681 -2.48 -37.95 -18.41
N GLY A 682 -2.51 -36.63 -18.45
CA GLY A 682 -2.97 -35.87 -19.61
C GLY A 682 -4.49 -35.81 -19.72
N LEU A 683 -5.23 -35.98 -18.61
CA LEU A 683 -6.70 -35.90 -18.59
C LEU A 683 -7.26 -34.66 -19.33
N PHE A 684 -6.57 -33.52 -19.24
CA PHE A 684 -6.98 -32.26 -19.86
C PHE A 684 -6.19 -31.89 -21.12
N ASP A 685 -5.32 -32.78 -21.63
CA ASP A 685 -4.61 -32.58 -22.90
C ASP A 685 -5.46 -33.09 -24.06
N LEU A 686 -6.09 -32.19 -24.79
CA LEU A 686 -6.88 -32.51 -26.00
C LEU A 686 -6.05 -32.37 -27.30
N GLY A 687 -4.78 -31.97 -27.19
CA GLY A 687 -3.87 -31.68 -28.29
C GLY A 687 -3.87 -30.22 -28.76
N ASP A 688 -2.70 -29.75 -29.20
CA ASP A 688 -2.45 -28.40 -29.72
C ASP A 688 -1.97 -28.48 -31.18
N PRO A 689 -2.88 -28.41 -32.16
CA PRO A 689 -2.51 -28.46 -33.57
C PRO A 689 -1.79 -27.20 -34.02
N THR A 690 -0.70 -27.38 -34.78
CA THR A 690 -0.04 -26.23 -35.41
C THR A 690 -0.99 -25.52 -36.39
N ASP A 691 -0.84 -24.20 -36.53
CA ASP A 691 -1.62 -23.41 -37.50
C ASP A 691 -1.58 -23.99 -38.92
N GLY A 692 -0.44 -24.56 -39.31
CA GLY A 692 -0.30 -25.26 -40.60
C GLY A 692 -1.17 -26.50 -40.68
N ALA A 693 -1.08 -27.39 -39.69
CA ALA A 693 -1.89 -28.60 -39.61
C ALA A 693 -3.40 -28.31 -39.59
N ALA A 694 -3.82 -27.30 -38.82
CA ALA A 694 -5.21 -26.87 -38.72
C ALA A 694 -5.77 -26.38 -40.06
N ARG A 695 -5.05 -25.48 -40.74
CA ARG A 695 -5.47 -24.93 -42.04
C ARG A 695 -5.44 -25.97 -43.15
N ASP A 696 -4.41 -26.81 -43.19
CA ASP A 696 -4.27 -27.86 -44.22
C ASP A 696 -5.39 -28.90 -44.16
N ALA A 697 -5.90 -29.18 -42.94
CA ALA A 697 -7.01 -30.09 -42.72
C ALA A 697 -8.39 -29.40 -42.75
N GLY A 698 -8.48 -28.09 -43.00
CA GLY A 698 -9.73 -27.33 -43.07
C GLY A 698 -10.37 -27.00 -41.72
N TYR A 699 -9.63 -27.13 -40.62
CA TYR A 699 -10.05 -26.79 -39.26
C TYR A 699 -9.63 -25.36 -38.89
N ASP A 700 -10.10 -24.36 -39.63
CA ASP A 700 -9.70 -22.96 -39.42
C ASP A 700 -10.00 -22.44 -37.99
N CYS A 701 -10.97 -23.02 -37.29
CA CYS A 701 -11.28 -22.68 -35.91
C CYS A 701 -10.21 -23.12 -34.89
N LEU A 702 -9.25 -23.95 -35.31
CA LEU A 702 -8.11 -24.40 -34.52
C LEU A 702 -6.82 -23.63 -34.85
N ALA A 703 -6.82 -22.80 -35.91
CA ALA A 703 -5.71 -21.90 -36.20
C ALA A 703 -5.88 -20.60 -35.39
N SER A 704 -4.81 -20.17 -34.72
CA SER A 704 -4.70 -19.12 -33.67
C SER A 704 -5.24 -19.44 -32.28
#